data_AF-A0A7W0UX26-F1
#
_entry.id   AF-A0A7W0UX26-F1
#
_cell.length_a   1.000
_cell.length_b   1.000
_cell.length_c   1.000
_cell.angle_alpha   90.00
_cell.angle_beta   90.00
_cell.angle_gamma   90.00
#
_symmetry.space_group_name_H-M   'P 1'
#
loop_
_entity.id
_entity.type
_entity.pdbx_description
1 polymer ?
#
loop_
_entity_poly.entity_id
_entity_poly.type
_entity_poly.pdbx_seq_one_letter_code
_entity_poly.pdbx_strand_id
1 'polypeptide(L)'
;VRQVPTLLLPLLFGGAPESFYGQPYFGAWPAPIGGWGPGEPTAYVGLLPIMLAIIGVVAWTKRRVTFFWSVVAVLAFVLTLGDATPLAALTYRLPAINRFRAPSRHFIEMAFAISVLSGLGVAAIKRAPVTKRLLQRSILIVAGFFLVCLVADYLMSDRLHELAAGRGINDLKLLPWTNPAIGVPIAVLLTTAAILMYWHRSPNSYARSALLLLILVLDLASFSWFGEWRDKSAQKELLSPPTFASRYKDILDTHHQRMLPVRGSLGKVNEIIPNLSRLWNVPSASGYGPFILSRVSRMLSLAPHGSVDSSWRLPNNQALNLMAIRYIFLPRNEAQPPSKPDERGTTWYTDDWGVSLGAGCGAPQPDSITLDLPNNFTATAIGIVSALACSAEVPDGREVARLTVTDVNGVVHTESLLAGRDTSEWAYDCGDVRRVVRHGRAPVFRSYPVSRETGPCEGHEFVANLSLNDGMDVRKVELRWTGPAGSIAIKRMSLINEQARQSLPVSPVTGSLADAARWRHVEDIGDTSVYENLRAMPRAWLVPEVARVTEEEALAAVRSSRMPDGRAYDSSQTALIEEPLVFKAPNVDPAASAQVVRVEGSEMEVHTSSLSPSFLVLSDVYYPGWRATIDGTPTHLFQTNVALRGVMVPAGGHVVRLEFVPTSFYRGAVVSVVSFLVFVTLLFWAGGRRRTSQLVT
;
A
#
# COMPACT_ATOMS: atom_id res chain seq x y z
N VAL A 1 0.61 -24.95 6.56
CA VAL A 1 1.24 -26.30 6.63
C VAL A 1 2.68 -26.32 6.13
N ARG A 2 2.98 -25.82 4.92
CA ARG A 2 4.33 -25.90 4.32
C ARG A 2 5.46 -25.35 5.21
N GLN A 3 5.16 -24.41 6.10
CA GLN A 3 6.12 -23.77 7.01
C GLN A 3 6.16 -24.37 8.42
N VAL A 4 5.42 -25.44 8.73
CA VAL A 4 5.56 -26.11 10.04
C VAL A 4 7.01 -26.48 10.39
N PRO A 5 7.88 -26.92 9.43
CA PRO A 5 9.28 -27.17 9.71
C PRO A 5 10.04 -25.96 10.27
N THR A 6 9.57 -24.72 10.04
CA THR A 6 10.24 -23.52 10.54
C THR A 6 10.18 -23.38 12.07
N LEU A 7 9.38 -24.20 12.76
CA LEU A 7 9.42 -24.29 14.22
C LEU A 7 10.75 -24.86 14.75
N LEU A 8 11.45 -25.65 13.94
CA LEU A 8 12.72 -26.30 14.27
C LEU A 8 13.87 -25.82 13.38
N LEU A 9 13.56 -25.48 12.12
CA LEU A 9 14.49 -25.03 11.08
C LEU A 9 14.03 -23.67 10.56
N PRO A 10 14.20 -22.58 11.33
CA PRO A 10 13.46 -21.35 11.11
C PRO A 10 13.81 -20.61 9.82
N LEU A 11 14.97 -20.90 9.23
CA LEU A 11 15.42 -20.34 7.96
C LEU A 11 15.50 -21.39 6.84
N LEU A 12 14.79 -22.53 6.96
CA LEU A 12 14.78 -23.59 5.95
C LEU A 12 14.42 -23.05 4.55
N PHE A 13 13.45 -22.14 4.50
CA PHE A 13 13.01 -21.49 3.26
C PHE A 13 13.78 -20.22 2.93
N GLY A 14 14.94 -19.99 3.54
CA GLY A 14 15.77 -18.79 3.38
C GLY A 14 15.36 -17.61 4.27
N GLY A 15 16.11 -16.51 4.15
CA GLY A 15 15.96 -15.27 4.92
C GLY A 15 16.49 -14.08 4.12
N ALA A 16 17.19 -13.17 4.81
CA ALA A 16 17.94 -12.10 4.15
C ALA A 16 19.15 -12.70 3.41
N PRO A 17 19.29 -12.50 2.08
CA PRO A 17 20.45 -12.96 1.32
C PRO A 17 21.78 -12.43 1.85
N GLU A 18 21.77 -11.24 2.46
CA GLU A 18 22.95 -10.56 3.01
C GLU A 18 23.41 -11.13 4.36
N SER A 19 22.58 -11.97 4.99
CA SER A 19 22.87 -12.55 6.30
C SER A 19 23.91 -13.68 6.22
N PHE A 20 24.40 -14.13 7.39
CA PHE A 20 25.26 -15.32 7.53
C PHE A 20 24.70 -16.56 6.83
N TYR A 21 23.37 -16.66 6.71
CA TYR A 21 22.72 -17.80 6.09
C TYR A 21 22.76 -17.79 4.55
N GLY A 22 22.94 -16.62 3.94
CA GLY A 22 23.24 -16.47 2.51
C GLY A 22 22.18 -16.97 1.52
N GLN A 23 21.00 -17.37 2.00
CA GLN A 23 19.96 -17.98 1.18
C GLN A 23 18.73 -17.06 1.07
N PRO A 24 18.37 -16.60 -0.15
CA PRO A 24 17.16 -15.80 -0.35
C PRO A 24 15.90 -16.56 0.04
N TYR A 25 14.93 -15.84 0.61
CA TYR A 25 13.65 -16.43 0.97
C TYR A 25 12.81 -16.85 -0.25
N PHE A 26 12.31 -18.09 -0.25
CA PHE A 26 11.46 -18.66 -1.32
C PHE A 26 10.14 -19.27 -0.82
N GLY A 27 9.75 -18.95 0.41
CA GLY A 27 8.52 -19.46 1.03
C GLY A 27 7.21 -18.87 0.45
N ALA A 28 6.10 -19.18 1.12
CA ALA A 28 4.75 -18.90 0.60
C ALA A 28 4.34 -17.42 0.62
N TRP A 29 5.08 -16.54 1.30
CA TRP A 29 4.75 -15.10 1.34
C TRP A 29 5.19 -14.39 0.05
N PRO A 30 4.39 -13.46 -0.52
CA PRO A 30 4.73 -12.76 -1.76
C PRO A 30 5.80 -11.69 -1.47
N ALA A 31 7.04 -12.12 -1.27
CA ALA A 31 8.20 -11.26 -1.36
C ALA A 31 8.77 -11.35 -2.79
N PRO A 32 9.07 -10.22 -3.45
CA PRO A 32 10.01 -10.21 -4.57
C PRO A 32 11.33 -10.87 -4.15
N ILE A 33 12.17 -11.26 -5.12
CA ILE A 33 13.55 -11.69 -4.83
C ILE A 33 14.24 -10.55 -4.04
N GLY A 34 14.65 -10.81 -2.80
CA GLY A 34 15.18 -9.78 -1.89
C GLY A 34 14.14 -9.00 -1.05
N GLY A 35 12.84 -9.32 -1.15
CA GLY A 35 11.77 -8.70 -0.36
C GLY A 35 11.71 -9.16 1.10
N TRP A 36 10.63 -8.81 1.81
CA TRP A 36 10.37 -9.20 3.21
C TRP A 36 10.24 -10.73 3.33
N GLY A 37 11.31 -11.43 3.70
CA GLY A 37 11.49 -12.86 3.82
C GLY A 37 10.52 -13.55 4.79
N PRO A 38 10.99 -14.34 5.77
CA PRO A 38 10.10 -15.23 6.53
C PRO A 38 9.00 -14.54 7.36
N GLY A 39 9.10 -13.21 7.58
CA GLY A 39 8.04 -12.33 8.05
C GLY A 39 7.20 -12.84 9.24
N GLU A 40 5.90 -12.57 9.20
CA GLU A 40 4.90 -13.09 10.16
C GLU A 40 4.65 -14.61 10.15
N PRO A 41 4.90 -15.39 9.06
CA PRO A 41 4.63 -16.83 9.08
C PRO A 41 5.69 -17.70 9.77
N THR A 42 6.81 -17.13 10.21
CA THR A 42 7.91 -17.88 10.83
C THR A 42 7.98 -17.62 12.33
N ALA A 43 7.92 -18.68 13.13
CA ALA A 43 8.09 -18.60 14.57
C ALA A 43 9.09 -19.64 15.05
N TYR A 44 9.99 -19.21 15.93
CA TYR A 44 11.01 -20.05 16.53
C TYR A 44 11.07 -19.79 18.03
N VAL A 45 10.88 -20.83 18.83
CA VAL A 45 10.84 -20.74 20.29
C VAL A 45 12.09 -21.33 20.96
N GLY A 46 13.04 -21.83 20.16
CA GLY A 46 14.26 -22.51 20.62
C GLY A 46 14.06 -24.01 20.89
N LEU A 47 15.11 -24.79 20.66
CA LEU A 47 15.12 -26.24 20.90
C LEU A 47 15.17 -26.56 22.39
N LEU A 48 15.94 -25.79 23.17
CA LEU A 48 16.03 -25.97 24.61
C LEU A 48 14.67 -25.73 25.31
N PRO A 49 13.95 -24.62 25.03
CA PRO A 49 12.61 -24.42 25.58
C PRO A 49 11.64 -25.55 25.26
N ILE A 50 11.64 -26.09 24.03
CA ILE A 50 10.79 -27.23 23.66
C ILE A 50 11.13 -28.46 24.51
N MET A 51 12.42 -28.81 24.64
CA MET A 51 12.84 -29.95 25.47
C MET A 51 12.42 -29.77 26.93
N LEU A 52 12.62 -28.59 27.50
CA LEU A 52 12.21 -28.27 28.87
C LEU A 52 10.69 -28.28 29.03
N ALA A 53 9.93 -27.82 28.04
CA ALA A 53 8.48 -27.83 28.06
C ALA A 53 7.94 -29.27 28.10
N ILE A 54 8.50 -30.19 27.29
CA ILE A 54 8.14 -31.62 27.33
C ILE A 54 8.38 -32.19 28.74
N ILE A 55 9.54 -31.88 29.35
CA ILE A 55 9.86 -32.32 30.72
C ILE A 55 8.85 -31.74 31.71
N GLY A 56 8.51 -30.46 31.60
CA GLY A 56 7.52 -29.80 32.46
C GLY A 56 6.15 -30.43 32.36
N VAL A 57 5.69 -30.72 31.15
CA VAL A 57 4.41 -31.39 30.88
C VAL A 57 4.37 -32.77 31.51
N VAL A 58 5.39 -33.60 31.27
CA VAL A 58 5.41 -34.99 31.74
C VAL A 58 5.63 -35.08 33.26
N ALA A 59 6.48 -34.22 33.83
CA ALA A 59 6.76 -34.24 35.27
C ALA A 59 5.58 -33.73 36.12
N TRP A 60 4.73 -32.85 35.57
CA TRP A 60 3.66 -32.20 36.32
C TRP A 60 2.28 -32.37 35.67
N THR A 61 2.01 -33.52 35.04
CA THR A 61 0.75 -33.81 34.32
C THR A 61 -0.52 -33.59 35.16
N LYS A 62 -0.45 -33.82 36.48
CA LYS A 62 -1.60 -33.68 37.40
C LYS A 62 -1.89 -32.23 37.80
N ARG A 63 -1.02 -31.27 37.49
CA ARG A 63 -1.23 -29.86 37.85
C ARG A 63 -2.13 -29.17 36.83
N ARG A 64 -3.17 -28.50 37.32
CA ARG A 64 -4.09 -27.70 36.49
C ARG A 64 -3.37 -26.66 35.62
N VAL A 65 -2.32 -26.03 36.15
CA VAL A 65 -1.51 -25.06 35.42
C VAL A 65 -0.81 -25.68 34.21
N THR A 66 -0.26 -26.89 34.37
CA THR A 66 0.37 -27.63 33.26
C THR A 66 -0.66 -27.95 32.19
N PHE A 67 -1.80 -28.52 32.58
CA PHE A 67 -2.89 -28.84 31.65
C PHE A 67 -3.36 -27.61 30.87
N PHE A 68 -3.63 -26.50 31.57
CA PHE A 68 -4.07 -25.26 30.96
C PHE A 68 -3.08 -24.77 29.89
N TRP A 69 -1.79 -24.66 30.23
CA TRP A 69 -0.79 -24.16 29.27
C TRP A 69 -0.51 -25.14 28.14
N SER A 70 -0.62 -26.45 28.36
CA SER A 70 -0.57 -27.44 27.27
C SER A 70 -1.73 -27.27 26.30
N VAL A 71 -2.96 -27.06 26.79
CA VAL A 71 -4.12 -26.80 25.93
C VAL A 71 -3.94 -25.51 25.16
N VAL A 72 -3.46 -24.44 25.80
CA VAL A 72 -3.18 -23.16 25.12
C VAL A 72 -2.13 -23.34 24.03
N ALA A 73 -1.01 -24.02 24.30
CA ALA A 73 0.04 -24.25 23.31
C ALA A 73 -0.48 -25.01 22.08
N VAL A 74 -1.25 -26.08 22.29
CA VAL A 74 -1.82 -26.89 21.21
C VAL A 74 -2.87 -26.09 20.43
N LEU A 75 -3.81 -25.44 21.12
CA LEU A 75 -4.88 -24.67 20.47
C LEU A 75 -4.29 -23.51 19.65
N ALA A 76 -3.33 -22.77 20.22
CA ALA A 76 -2.63 -21.70 19.53
C ALA A 76 -1.91 -22.22 18.28
N PHE A 77 -1.18 -23.33 18.37
CA PHE A 77 -0.54 -23.96 17.21
C PHE A 77 -1.55 -24.38 16.12
N VAL A 78 -2.69 -24.97 16.50
CA VAL A 78 -3.71 -25.34 15.52
C VAL A 78 -4.28 -24.10 14.81
N LEU A 79 -4.46 -22.99 15.55
CA LEU A 79 -4.93 -21.73 14.99
C LEU A 79 -3.91 -21.11 14.01
N THR A 80 -2.60 -21.30 14.19
CA THR A 80 -1.60 -20.79 13.24
C THR A 80 -1.65 -21.50 11.89
N LEU A 81 -2.25 -22.70 11.81
CA LEU A 81 -2.42 -23.43 10.56
C LEU A 81 -3.49 -22.79 9.66
N GLY A 82 -4.29 -21.84 10.16
CA GLY A 82 -5.28 -21.10 9.39
C GLY A 82 -6.25 -22.05 8.67
N ASP A 83 -6.49 -21.77 7.39
CA ASP A 83 -7.45 -22.49 6.53
C ASP A 83 -7.09 -23.96 6.27
N ALA A 84 -5.90 -24.41 6.70
CA ALA A 84 -5.57 -25.83 6.69
C ALA A 84 -6.35 -26.64 7.73
N THR A 85 -7.07 -25.97 8.64
CA THR A 85 -7.92 -26.60 9.65
C THR A 85 -9.31 -25.94 9.64
N PRO A 86 -10.38 -26.68 9.97
CA PRO A 86 -11.73 -26.10 10.05
C PRO A 86 -11.87 -25.09 11.20
N LEU A 87 -10.91 -25.06 12.14
CA LEU A 87 -10.96 -24.19 13.30
C LEU A 87 -10.83 -22.70 12.93
N ALA A 88 -10.02 -22.37 11.93
CA ALA A 88 -9.89 -20.98 11.46
C ALA A 88 -11.20 -20.44 10.86
N ALA A 89 -11.93 -21.29 10.13
CA ALA A 89 -13.25 -20.93 9.61
C ALA A 89 -14.27 -20.68 10.74
N LEU A 90 -14.15 -21.43 11.85
CA LEU A 90 -14.99 -21.22 13.04
C LEU A 90 -14.63 -19.91 13.75
N THR A 91 -13.35 -19.63 13.99
CA THR A 91 -12.92 -18.39 14.67
C THR A 91 -13.29 -17.14 13.88
N TYR A 92 -13.34 -17.22 12.55
CA TYR A 92 -13.82 -16.14 11.69
C TYR A 92 -15.31 -15.80 11.89
N ARG A 93 -16.09 -16.72 12.46
CA ARG A 93 -17.51 -16.49 12.80
C ARG A 93 -17.71 -15.95 14.21
N LEU A 94 -16.68 -15.99 15.06
CA LEU A 94 -16.77 -15.54 16.44
C LEU A 94 -16.58 -14.01 16.52
N PRO A 95 -17.52 -13.26 17.12
CA PRO A 95 -17.39 -11.82 17.29
C PRO A 95 -16.09 -11.47 18.03
N ALA A 96 -15.49 -10.34 17.65
CA ALA A 96 -14.18 -9.84 18.10
C ALA A 96 -12.97 -10.68 17.63
N ILE A 97 -13.03 -12.01 17.69
CA ILE A 97 -11.97 -12.89 17.17
C ILE A 97 -11.88 -12.77 15.64
N ASN A 98 -13.01 -12.61 14.96
CA ASN A 98 -13.10 -12.37 13.52
C ASN A 98 -12.39 -11.09 13.03
N ARG A 99 -11.92 -10.23 13.95
CA ARG A 99 -11.10 -9.05 13.61
C ARG A 99 -9.60 -9.36 13.51
N PHE A 100 -9.14 -10.53 13.96
CA PHE A 100 -7.75 -10.97 13.82
C PHE A 100 -7.54 -11.58 12.44
N ARG A 101 -6.80 -10.88 11.57
CA ARG A 101 -6.68 -11.22 10.14
C ARG A 101 -5.46 -12.06 9.75
N ALA A 102 -4.56 -12.33 10.68
CA ALA A 102 -3.30 -13.06 10.41
C ALA A 102 -3.17 -14.27 11.36
N PRO A 103 -3.61 -15.47 10.93
CA PRO A 103 -3.60 -16.67 11.77
C PRO A 103 -2.22 -17.01 12.35
N SER A 104 -1.14 -16.74 11.62
CA SER A 104 0.23 -17.00 12.08
C SER A 104 0.60 -16.24 13.36
N ARG A 105 -0.07 -15.12 13.67
CA ARG A 105 0.21 -14.36 14.89
C ARG A 105 -0.15 -15.12 16.17
N HIS A 106 -0.96 -16.19 16.07
CA HIS A 106 -1.20 -17.11 17.18
C HIS A 106 0.07 -17.82 17.70
N PHE A 107 1.19 -17.70 16.98
CA PHE A 107 2.49 -18.13 17.48
C PHE A 107 2.94 -17.38 18.74
N ILE A 108 2.44 -16.16 19.00
CA ILE A 108 2.77 -15.41 20.22
C ILE A 108 2.23 -16.15 21.46
N GLU A 109 0.98 -16.60 21.41
CA GLU A 109 0.31 -17.35 22.47
C GLU A 109 0.99 -18.71 22.66
N MET A 110 1.34 -19.38 21.56
CA MET A 110 2.08 -20.64 21.59
C MET A 110 3.45 -20.47 22.25
N ALA A 111 4.23 -19.45 21.84
CA ALA A 111 5.55 -19.16 22.38
C ALA A 111 5.48 -18.83 23.88
N PHE A 112 4.49 -18.05 24.29
CA PHE A 112 4.26 -17.75 25.70
C PHE A 112 3.92 -19.02 26.51
N ALA A 113 3.02 -19.87 26.00
CA ALA A 113 2.66 -21.12 26.64
C ALA A 113 3.86 -22.07 26.78
N ILE A 114 4.66 -22.24 25.72
CA ILE A 114 5.89 -23.03 25.75
C ILE A 114 6.86 -22.46 26.80
N SER A 115 7.05 -21.15 26.86
CA SER A 115 7.93 -20.51 27.86
C SER A 115 7.51 -20.83 29.30
N VAL A 116 6.21 -20.80 29.60
CA VAL A 116 5.69 -21.17 30.93
C VAL A 116 5.95 -22.64 31.22
N LEU A 117 5.68 -23.53 30.25
CA LEU A 117 5.93 -24.97 30.38
C LEU A 117 7.42 -25.28 30.55
N SER A 118 8.31 -24.57 29.85
CA SER A 118 9.76 -24.67 30.02
C SER A 118 10.18 -24.29 31.43
N GLY A 119 9.58 -23.22 32.00
CA GLY A 119 9.77 -22.85 33.40
C GLY A 119 9.33 -23.94 34.38
N LEU A 120 8.22 -24.63 34.11
CA LEU A 120 7.80 -25.80 34.88
C LEU A 120 8.79 -26.97 34.73
N GLY A 121 9.40 -27.15 33.56
CA GLY A 121 10.47 -28.11 33.32
C GLY A 121 11.73 -27.85 34.13
N VAL A 122 12.19 -26.59 34.16
CA VAL A 122 13.31 -26.16 35.01
C VAL A 122 12.98 -26.39 36.48
N ALA A 123 11.77 -26.02 36.91
CA ALA A 123 11.30 -26.26 38.28
C ALA A 123 11.20 -27.75 38.61
N ALA A 124 10.80 -28.59 37.64
CA ALA A 124 10.80 -30.04 37.77
C ALA A 124 12.20 -30.52 38.11
N ILE A 125 13.19 -30.18 37.26
CA ILE A 125 14.57 -30.65 37.41
C ILE A 125 15.22 -30.17 38.72
N LYS A 126 14.90 -28.96 39.19
CA LYS A 126 15.42 -28.42 40.45
C LYS A 126 14.77 -28.98 41.71
N ARG A 127 13.46 -29.25 41.69
CA ARG A 127 12.66 -29.57 42.89
C ARG A 127 12.28 -31.04 43.02
N ALA A 128 12.23 -31.76 41.91
CA ALA A 128 11.91 -33.18 41.85
C ALA A 128 13.02 -33.91 41.08
N PRO A 129 13.47 -35.10 41.52
CA PRO A 129 14.44 -35.86 40.75
C PRO A 129 13.79 -36.36 39.45
N VAL A 130 13.89 -35.57 38.39
CA VAL A 130 13.55 -35.98 37.03
C VAL A 130 14.50 -37.11 36.65
N THR A 131 13.97 -38.24 36.18
CA THR A 131 14.83 -39.38 35.79
C THR A 131 15.62 -39.05 34.54
N LYS A 132 16.87 -39.56 34.45
CA LYS A 132 17.69 -39.48 33.24
C LYS A 132 16.95 -40.02 31.99
N ARG A 133 16.08 -41.02 32.16
CA ARG A 133 15.25 -41.59 31.09
C ARG A 133 14.26 -40.57 30.52
N LEU A 134 13.60 -39.77 31.36
CA LEU A 134 12.68 -38.73 30.88
C LEU A 134 13.43 -37.65 30.10
N LEU A 135 14.61 -37.27 30.57
CA LEU A 135 15.48 -36.32 29.89
C LEU A 135 15.88 -36.82 28.49
N GLN A 136 16.39 -38.05 28.42
CA GLN A 136 16.78 -38.69 27.16
C GLN A 136 15.59 -38.82 26.20
N ARG A 137 14.41 -39.21 26.69
CA ARG A 137 13.19 -39.27 25.86
C ARG A 137 12.81 -37.91 25.30
N SER A 138 12.89 -36.85 26.10
CA SER A 138 12.57 -35.49 25.65
C SER A 138 13.52 -35.03 24.54
N ILE A 139 14.83 -35.29 24.71
CA ILE A 139 15.84 -35.03 23.68
C ILE A 139 15.56 -35.85 22.41
N LEU A 140 15.30 -37.16 22.55
CA LEU A 140 15.04 -38.06 21.42
C LEU A 140 13.76 -37.70 20.66
N ILE A 141 12.72 -37.21 21.34
CA ILE A 141 11.49 -36.73 20.70
C ILE A 141 11.83 -35.53 19.82
N VAL A 142 12.52 -34.51 20.35
CA VAL A 142 12.87 -33.32 19.57
C VAL A 142 13.83 -33.68 18.43
N ALA A 143 14.84 -34.51 18.68
CA ALA A 143 15.75 -35.00 17.64
C ALA A 143 15.04 -35.84 16.57
N GLY A 144 14.05 -36.65 16.96
CA GLY A 144 13.24 -37.44 16.04
C GLY A 144 12.39 -36.56 15.13
N PHE A 145 11.70 -35.54 15.68
CA PHE A 145 10.97 -34.56 14.86
C PHE A 145 11.91 -33.79 13.94
N PHE A 146 13.08 -33.41 14.43
CA PHE A 146 14.10 -32.73 13.63
C PHE A 146 14.56 -33.61 12.45
N LEU A 147 14.83 -34.90 12.70
CA LEU A 147 15.18 -35.86 11.66
C LEU A 147 14.05 -36.05 10.64
N VAL A 148 12.80 -36.12 11.09
CA VAL A 148 11.63 -36.17 10.20
C VAL A 148 11.60 -34.94 9.28
N CYS A 149 11.87 -33.74 9.80
CA CYS A 149 11.97 -32.53 8.98
C CYS A 149 13.10 -32.64 7.94
N LEU A 150 14.28 -33.14 8.31
CA LEU A 150 15.41 -33.32 7.37
C LEU A 150 15.12 -34.37 6.30
N VAL A 151 14.48 -35.49 6.67
CA VAL A 151 14.09 -36.53 5.72
C VAL A 151 13.01 -36.00 4.78
N ALA A 152 12.03 -35.26 5.31
CA ALA A 152 11.00 -34.63 4.49
C ALA A 152 11.61 -33.61 3.51
N ASP A 153 12.58 -32.82 3.95
CA ASP A 153 13.31 -31.86 3.11
C ASP A 153 14.05 -32.58 1.97
N TYR A 154 14.76 -33.67 2.29
CA TYR A 154 15.43 -34.51 1.29
C TYR A 154 14.44 -35.14 0.29
N LEU A 155 13.35 -35.73 0.77
CA LEU A 155 12.31 -36.33 -0.09
C LEU A 155 11.55 -35.29 -0.93
N MET A 156 11.49 -34.04 -0.48
CA MET A 156 10.85 -32.94 -1.19
C MET A 156 11.84 -32.08 -1.99
N SER A 157 13.11 -32.47 -2.06
CA SER A 157 14.18 -31.68 -2.68
C SER A 157 13.84 -31.21 -4.09
N ASP A 158 13.37 -32.08 -4.98
CA ASP A 158 13.01 -31.70 -6.36
C ASP A 158 11.94 -30.60 -6.38
N ARG A 159 10.89 -30.72 -5.55
CA ARG A 159 9.82 -29.72 -5.44
C ARG A 159 10.32 -28.40 -4.85
N LEU A 160 11.28 -28.45 -3.92
CA LEU A 160 11.86 -27.25 -3.33
C LEU A 160 12.74 -26.52 -4.33
N HIS A 161 13.51 -27.24 -5.16
CA HIS A 161 14.26 -26.67 -6.28
C HIS A 161 13.32 -26.05 -7.31
N GLU A 162 12.21 -26.71 -7.67
CA GLU A 162 11.20 -26.16 -8.58
C GLU A 162 10.58 -24.86 -8.04
N LEU A 163 10.20 -24.85 -6.76
CA LEU A 163 9.67 -23.66 -6.09
C LEU A 163 10.69 -22.51 -6.06
N ALA A 164 11.96 -22.83 -5.77
CA ALA A 164 13.05 -21.87 -5.71
C ALA A 164 13.39 -21.31 -7.11
N ALA A 165 13.41 -22.16 -8.13
CA ALA A 165 13.61 -21.77 -9.53
C ALA A 165 12.48 -20.85 -10.03
N GLY A 166 11.23 -21.15 -9.66
CA GLY A 166 10.09 -20.26 -9.91
C GLY A 166 10.20 -18.88 -9.23
N ARG A 167 11.14 -18.73 -8.28
CA ARG A 167 11.52 -17.48 -7.62
C ARG A 167 12.92 -17.00 -8.03
N GLY A 168 13.49 -17.50 -9.12
CA GLY A 168 14.79 -17.08 -9.64
C GLY A 168 16.01 -17.56 -8.85
N ILE A 169 15.86 -18.56 -7.97
CA ILE A 169 16.95 -19.17 -7.22
C ILE A 169 17.34 -20.48 -7.88
N ASN A 170 18.49 -20.49 -8.57
CA ASN A 170 18.95 -21.64 -9.34
C ASN A 170 19.91 -22.57 -8.59
N ASP A 171 20.58 -22.08 -7.52
CA ASP A 171 21.54 -22.84 -6.72
C ASP A 171 21.03 -22.99 -5.26
N LEU A 172 19.97 -23.77 -5.08
CA LEU A 172 19.41 -24.05 -3.76
C LEU A 172 20.22 -25.15 -3.07
N LYS A 173 20.74 -24.87 -1.86
CA LYS A 173 21.52 -25.84 -1.08
C LYS A 173 20.64 -26.44 0.02
N LEU A 174 20.41 -27.75 0.00
CA LEU A 174 19.59 -28.44 1.00
C LEU A 174 20.40 -29.36 1.94
N LEU A 175 21.71 -29.53 1.72
CA LEU A 175 22.53 -30.34 2.62
C LEU A 175 23.00 -29.52 3.83
N PRO A 176 23.01 -30.10 5.06
CA PRO A 176 23.32 -29.34 6.29
C PRO A 176 24.64 -28.59 6.29
N TRP A 177 25.68 -29.16 5.69
CA TRP A 177 27.03 -28.59 5.73
C TRP A 177 27.32 -27.63 4.58
N THR A 178 26.44 -27.60 3.58
CA THR A 178 26.45 -26.61 2.49
C THR A 178 25.45 -25.48 2.72
N ASN A 179 24.50 -25.69 3.64
CA ASN A 179 23.49 -24.72 4.02
C ASN A 179 23.51 -24.49 5.54
N PRO A 180 24.07 -23.35 6.01
CA PRO A 180 24.09 -23.03 7.44
C PRO A 180 22.69 -22.98 8.07
N ALA A 181 21.62 -22.74 7.31
CA ALA A 181 20.24 -22.68 7.83
C ALA A 181 19.75 -24.05 8.33
N ILE A 182 20.44 -25.12 7.92
CA ILE A 182 20.20 -26.49 8.35
C ILE A 182 21.32 -26.96 9.29
N GLY A 183 22.59 -26.68 8.97
CA GLY A 183 23.74 -27.10 9.77
C GLY A 183 23.80 -26.47 11.17
N VAL A 184 23.52 -25.17 11.30
CA VAL A 184 23.56 -24.48 12.61
C VAL A 184 22.52 -25.04 13.58
N PRO A 185 21.23 -25.20 13.21
CA PRO A 185 20.25 -25.83 14.10
C PRO A 185 20.62 -27.26 14.53
N ILE A 186 21.32 -28.05 13.69
CA ILE A 186 21.85 -29.38 14.10
C ILE A 186 22.92 -29.22 15.19
N ALA A 187 23.88 -28.32 15.00
CA ALA A 187 24.91 -28.05 16.00
C ALA A 187 24.29 -27.56 17.32
N VAL A 188 23.30 -26.68 17.25
CA VAL A 188 22.55 -26.18 18.41
C VAL A 188 21.78 -27.32 19.10
N LEU A 189 21.15 -28.22 18.36
CA LEU A 189 20.45 -29.38 18.91
C LEU A 189 21.39 -30.27 19.72
N LEU A 190 22.54 -30.63 19.15
CA LEU A 190 23.52 -31.53 19.76
C LEU A 190 24.16 -30.90 21.01
N THR A 191 24.56 -29.63 20.91
CA THR A 191 25.14 -28.89 22.04
C THR A 191 24.12 -28.65 23.16
N THR A 192 22.88 -28.32 22.81
CA THR A 192 21.76 -28.20 23.76
C THR A 192 21.52 -29.51 24.51
N ALA A 193 21.46 -30.63 23.80
CA ALA A 193 21.27 -31.95 24.41
C ALA A 193 22.40 -32.28 25.40
N ALA A 194 23.65 -32.01 25.03
CA ALA A 194 24.82 -32.24 25.88
C ALA A 194 24.81 -31.36 27.14
N ILE A 195 24.56 -30.05 26.98
CA ILE A 195 24.51 -29.09 28.09
C ILE A 195 23.34 -29.40 29.03
N LEU A 196 22.17 -29.74 28.50
CA LEU A 196 21.01 -30.11 29.31
C LEU A 196 21.28 -31.38 30.14
N MET A 197 21.93 -32.39 29.55
CA MET A 197 22.36 -33.61 30.26
C MET A 197 23.42 -33.32 31.33
N TYR A 198 24.33 -32.38 31.07
CA TYR A 198 25.36 -31.96 32.02
C TYR A 198 24.77 -31.16 33.19
N TRP A 199 23.86 -30.23 32.90
CA TRP A 199 23.16 -29.42 33.89
C TRP A 199 22.28 -30.25 34.81
N HIS A 200 21.54 -31.24 34.28
CA HIS A 200 20.69 -32.15 35.05
C HIS A 200 21.42 -32.88 36.19
N ARG A 201 22.71 -33.16 36.04
CA ARG A 201 23.53 -33.80 37.09
C ARG A 201 23.76 -32.91 38.32
N SER A 202 23.69 -31.59 38.18
CA SER A 202 23.82 -30.65 39.30
C SER A 202 23.09 -29.34 38.96
N PRO A 203 21.74 -29.34 39.04
CA PRO A 203 20.92 -28.23 38.54
C PRO A 203 20.99 -26.97 39.42
N ASN A 204 21.60 -27.07 40.60
CA ASN A 204 21.87 -25.94 41.50
C ASN A 204 23.24 -25.29 41.25
N SER A 205 24.08 -25.86 40.38
CA SER A 205 25.37 -25.26 40.04
C SER A 205 25.18 -24.00 39.20
N TYR A 206 25.76 -22.88 39.65
CA TYR A 206 25.75 -21.61 38.91
C TYR A 206 26.43 -21.74 37.55
N ALA A 207 27.62 -22.35 37.49
CA ALA A 207 28.38 -22.53 36.25
C ALA A 207 27.58 -23.33 35.20
N ARG A 208 26.94 -24.43 35.61
CA ARG A 208 26.12 -25.24 34.68
C ARG A 208 24.86 -24.50 34.23
N SER A 209 24.25 -23.73 35.13
CA SER A 209 23.07 -22.92 34.81
C SER A 209 23.42 -21.77 33.86
N ALA A 210 24.62 -21.17 34.01
CA ALA A 210 25.14 -20.18 33.09
C ALA A 210 25.37 -20.75 31.68
N LEU A 211 25.91 -21.98 31.57
CA LEU A 211 26.03 -22.67 30.28
C LEU A 211 24.66 -22.94 29.64
N LEU A 212 23.67 -23.33 30.43
CA LEU A 212 22.30 -23.54 29.95
C LEU A 212 21.67 -22.24 29.42
N LEU A 213 21.91 -21.13 30.12
CA LEU A 213 21.46 -19.80 29.67
C LEU A 213 22.21 -19.35 28.42
N LEU A 214 23.52 -19.60 28.34
CA LEU A 214 24.34 -19.26 27.19
C LEU A 214 23.84 -19.96 25.92
N ILE A 215 23.58 -21.27 25.99
CA ILE A 215 23.07 -22.01 24.82
C ILE A 215 21.65 -21.56 24.45
N LEU A 216 20.80 -21.19 25.41
CA LEU A 216 19.49 -20.58 25.12
C LEU A 216 19.63 -19.28 24.31
N VAL A 217 20.55 -18.40 24.73
CA VAL A 217 20.80 -17.13 24.06
C VAL A 217 21.36 -17.38 22.65
N LEU A 218 22.34 -18.28 22.51
CA LEU A 218 22.93 -18.62 21.21
C LEU A 218 21.90 -19.23 20.26
N ASP A 219 21.04 -20.12 20.76
CA ASP A 219 19.96 -20.74 20.01
C ASP A 219 18.98 -19.69 19.45
N LEU A 220 18.40 -18.86 20.33
CA LEU A 220 17.45 -17.83 19.90
C LEU A 220 18.12 -16.74 19.05
N ALA A 221 19.36 -16.37 19.34
CA ALA A 221 20.12 -15.41 18.54
C ALA A 221 20.45 -15.95 17.14
N SER A 222 20.69 -17.26 16.99
CA SER A 222 20.96 -17.88 15.69
C SER A 222 19.80 -17.67 14.70
N PHE A 223 18.58 -17.50 15.19
CA PHE A 223 17.45 -17.09 14.38
C PHE A 223 17.28 -15.56 14.34
N SER A 224 17.18 -14.92 15.51
CA SER A 224 16.73 -13.51 15.58
C SER A 224 17.78 -12.49 15.12
N TRP A 225 19.07 -12.76 15.32
CA TRP A 225 20.15 -11.81 15.00
C TRP A 225 20.38 -11.67 13.49
N PHE A 226 20.09 -12.74 12.75
CA PHE A 226 20.20 -12.79 11.28
C PHE A 226 18.83 -12.61 10.60
N GLY A 227 17.84 -12.11 11.37
CA GLY A 227 16.57 -11.70 10.82
C GLY A 227 16.73 -10.45 9.97
N GLU A 228 15.85 -10.29 8.99
CA GLU A 228 15.96 -9.24 7.98
C GLU A 228 15.93 -7.81 8.52
N TRP A 229 15.31 -7.61 9.68
CA TRP A 229 15.27 -6.30 10.33
C TRP A 229 16.68 -5.75 10.54
N ARG A 230 17.71 -6.59 10.68
CA ARG A 230 19.09 -6.12 10.85
C ARG A 230 19.64 -5.52 9.56
N ASP A 231 19.44 -6.17 8.43
CA ASP A 231 20.06 -5.83 7.15
C ASP A 231 19.19 -4.88 6.30
N LYS A 232 17.87 -4.84 6.58
CA LYS A 232 16.88 -4.02 5.86
C LYS A 232 16.24 -2.94 6.74
N SER A 233 16.86 -2.60 7.88
CA SER A 233 16.41 -1.50 8.72
C SER A 233 16.52 -0.15 8.01
N ALA A 234 15.63 0.77 8.35
CA ALA A 234 15.74 2.15 7.94
C ALA A 234 17.07 2.75 8.43
N GLN A 235 17.70 3.54 7.57
CA GLN A 235 18.94 4.23 7.87
C GLN A 235 18.70 5.35 8.88
N LYS A 236 19.66 5.60 9.79
CA LYS A 236 19.53 6.59 10.88
C LYS A 236 19.35 8.01 10.33
N GLU A 237 19.91 8.26 9.15
CA GLU A 237 19.86 9.51 8.41
C GLU A 237 18.41 9.94 8.12
N LEU A 238 17.47 8.99 7.99
CA LEU A 238 16.04 9.27 7.80
C LEU A 238 15.36 9.85 9.04
N LEU A 239 15.96 9.76 10.24
CA LEU A 239 15.38 10.33 11.45
C LEU A 239 15.45 11.87 11.46
N SER A 240 16.34 12.45 10.65
CA SER A 240 16.45 13.90 10.47
C SER A 240 15.91 14.28 9.09
N PRO A 241 15.01 15.28 8.99
CA PRO A 241 14.52 15.71 7.70
C PRO A 241 15.65 16.35 6.88
N PRO A 242 15.75 16.05 5.58
CA PRO A 242 16.62 16.81 4.69
C PRO A 242 16.14 18.27 4.57
N THR A 243 17.03 19.15 4.08
CA THR A 243 16.78 20.59 4.00
C THR A 243 15.55 20.93 3.14
N PHE A 244 15.37 20.25 2.01
CA PHE A 244 14.20 20.45 1.15
C PHE A 244 12.90 20.07 1.87
N ALA A 245 12.88 18.97 2.62
CA ALA A 245 11.68 18.54 3.34
C ALA A 245 11.31 19.52 4.45
N SER A 246 12.31 20.08 5.13
CA SER A 246 12.11 21.13 6.15
C SER A 246 11.55 22.41 5.52
N ARG A 247 12.05 22.82 4.34
CA ARG A 247 11.51 23.96 3.60
C ARG A 247 10.04 23.76 3.21
N TYR A 248 9.68 22.59 2.67
CA TYR A 248 8.28 22.30 2.34
C TYR A 248 7.38 22.21 3.57
N LYS A 249 7.88 21.68 4.69
CA LYS A 249 7.17 21.73 5.96
C LYS A 249 6.79 23.18 6.31
N ASP A 250 7.75 24.08 6.31
CA ASP A 250 7.52 25.48 6.74
C ASP A 250 6.56 26.23 5.79
N ILE A 251 6.70 26.02 4.48
CA ILE A 251 5.77 26.58 3.47
C ILE A 251 4.35 26.07 3.71
N LEU A 252 4.19 24.75 3.88
CA LEU A 252 2.88 24.12 4.03
C LEU A 252 2.22 24.47 5.37
N ASP A 253 2.99 24.56 6.45
CA ASP A 253 2.51 24.97 7.76
C ASP A 253 2.03 26.44 7.74
N THR A 254 2.77 27.33 7.07
CA THR A 254 2.41 28.76 6.94
C THR A 254 1.08 28.96 6.22
N HIS A 255 0.80 28.15 5.20
CA HIS A 255 -0.45 28.25 4.42
C HIS A 255 -1.53 27.27 4.89
N HIS A 256 -1.25 26.42 5.88
CA HIS A 256 -2.11 25.32 6.34
C HIS A 256 -2.56 24.37 5.22
N GLN A 257 -1.74 24.23 4.18
CA GLN A 257 -1.98 23.40 3.00
C GLN A 257 -1.22 22.07 3.10
N ARG A 258 -1.35 21.22 2.07
CA ARG A 258 -0.74 19.89 2.04
C ARG A 258 0.03 19.67 0.75
N MET A 259 1.03 18.80 0.80
CA MET A 259 1.59 18.17 -0.40
C MET A 259 0.95 16.80 -0.66
N LEU A 260 1.22 16.22 -1.83
CA LEU A 260 0.84 14.86 -2.18
C LEU A 260 1.95 14.17 -3.02
N PRO A 261 2.61 13.12 -2.49
CA PRO A 261 3.40 12.21 -3.33
C PRO A 261 2.47 11.31 -4.14
N VAL A 262 2.49 11.45 -5.46
CA VAL A 262 1.58 10.74 -6.39
C VAL A 262 1.67 9.22 -6.22
N ARG A 263 2.89 8.70 -6.00
CA ARG A 263 3.14 7.25 -5.85
C ARG A 263 2.96 6.72 -4.43
N GLY A 264 2.58 7.56 -3.45
CA GLY A 264 2.44 7.13 -2.06
C GLY A 264 3.71 6.46 -1.53
N SER A 265 3.57 5.29 -0.90
CA SER A 265 4.69 4.53 -0.35
C SER A 265 5.55 3.79 -1.38
N LEU A 266 5.18 3.82 -2.67
CA LEU A 266 6.01 3.29 -3.76
C LEU A 266 7.01 4.34 -4.28
N GLY A 267 6.92 5.57 -3.76
CA GLY A 267 7.86 6.64 -4.06
C GLY A 267 9.23 6.44 -3.43
N LYS A 268 10.14 7.36 -3.74
CA LYS A 268 11.49 7.44 -3.17
C LYS A 268 11.56 8.52 -2.08
N VAL A 269 12.67 8.57 -1.36
CA VAL A 269 12.90 9.52 -0.26
C VAL A 269 12.64 10.98 -0.68
N ASN A 270 13.05 11.35 -1.89
CA ASN A 270 12.88 12.70 -2.45
C ASN A 270 11.41 13.10 -2.72
N GLU A 271 10.49 12.14 -2.79
CA GLU A 271 9.05 12.39 -2.91
C GLU A 271 8.38 12.64 -1.54
N ILE A 272 9.10 12.48 -0.43
CA ILE A 272 8.56 12.61 0.93
C ILE A 272 7.35 11.67 1.13
N ILE A 273 7.58 10.38 0.85
CA ILE A 273 6.56 9.31 0.96
C ILE A 273 5.82 9.33 2.31
N PRO A 274 4.59 8.76 2.41
CA PRO A 274 3.72 8.93 3.58
C PRO A 274 4.39 8.71 4.95
N ASN A 275 5.18 7.65 5.11
CA ASN A 275 5.88 7.37 6.38
C ASN A 275 6.92 8.45 6.73
N LEU A 276 7.64 8.97 5.73
CA LEU A 276 8.63 10.04 5.93
C LEU A 276 7.95 11.39 6.17
N SER A 277 6.86 11.69 5.44
CA SER A 277 6.06 12.90 5.73
C SER A 277 5.57 12.93 7.17
N ARG A 278 5.17 11.77 7.73
CA ARG A 278 4.74 11.65 9.12
C ARG A 278 5.91 11.78 10.10
N LEU A 279 7.05 11.16 9.79
CA LEU A 279 8.26 11.22 10.62
C LEU A 279 8.83 12.64 10.70
N TRP A 280 8.83 13.36 9.57
CA TRP A 280 9.36 14.72 9.43
C TRP A 280 8.32 15.81 9.68
N ASN A 281 7.10 15.42 10.04
CA ASN A 281 5.96 16.32 10.27
C ASN A 281 5.67 17.27 9.10
N VAL A 282 5.84 16.80 7.86
CA VAL A 282 5.48 17.54 6.64
C VAL A 282 3.99 17.32 6.34
N PRO A 283 3.15 18.37 6.25
CA PRO A 283 1.73 18.22 5.97
C PRO A 283 1.46 17.51 4.63
N SER A 284 0.91 16.30 4.68
CA SER A 284 0.62 15.49 3.49
C SER A 284 -0.86 15.11 3.44
N ALA A 285 -1.40 15.03 2.22
CA ALA A 285 -2.71 14.44 1.96
C ALA A 285 -2.64 12.92 1.76
N SER A 286 -1.44 12.35 1.58
CA SER A 286 -1.23 10.90 1.52
C SER A 286 -1.08 10.28 2.91
N GLY A 287 -1.29 8.97 3.00
CA GLY A 287 -1.14 8.19 4.22
C GLY A 287 -0.76 6.75 3.90
N TYR A 288 -0.31 5.99 4.90
CA TYR A 288 0.00 4.57 4.76
C TYR A 288 -0.79 3.79 5.80
N GLY A 289 -1.67 2.89 5.35
CA GLY A 289 -2.35 1.96 6.26
C GLY A 289 -3.67 1.40 5.73
N PRO A 290 -4.16 0.30 6.32
CA PRO A 290 -5.40 -0.35 5.89
C PRO A 290 -6.69 0.39 6.31
N PHE A 291 -6.57 1.49 7.07
CA PHE A 291 -7.69 2.23 7.66
C PHE A 291 -7.87 3.62 7.03
N ILE A 292 -7.82 3.72 5.71
CA ILE A 292 -8.15 4.97 5.00
C ILE A 292 -9.66 5.18 5.04
N LEU A 293 -10.10 6.41 5.33
CA LEU A 293 -11.51 6.78 5.28
C LEU A 293 -12.03 6.63 3.85
N SER A 294 -13.13 5.87 3.68
CA SER A 294 -13.68 5.50 2.37
C SER A 294 -13.94 6.72 1.48
N ARG A 295 -14.53 7.79 2.03
CA ARG A 295 -14.84 9.02 1.29
C ARG A 295 -13.59 9.76 0.79
N VAL A 296 -12.53 9.79 1.59
CA VAL A 296 -11.23 10.35 1.16
C VAL A 296 -10.60 9.49 0.07
N SER A 297 -10.64 8.16 0.25
CA SER A 297 -10.16 7.20 -0.75
C SER A 297 -10.90 7.36 -2.08
N ARG A 298 -12.24 7.50 -2.07
CA ARG A 298 -13.05 7.71 -3.28
C ARG A 298 -12.79 9.07 -3.92
N MET A 299 -12.69 10.14 -3.14
CA MET A 299 -12.53 11.50 -3.65
C MET A 299 -11.17 11.70 -4.33
N LEU A 300 -10.09 11.22 -3.72
CA LEU A 300 -8.72 11.32 -4.26
C LEU A 300 -8.29 10.12 -5.11
N SER A 301 -9.14 9.10 -5.25
CA SER A 301 -8.74 7.77 -5.74
C SER A 301 -7.50 7.22 -5.01
N LEU A 302 -7.45 7.42 -3.69
CA LEU A 302 -6.29 7.10 -2.85
C LEU A 302 -6.30 5.61 -2.48
N ALA A 303 -5.23 4.90 -2.84
CA ALA A 303 -5.00 3.51 -2.47
C ALA A 303 -4.50 3.37 -1.01
N PRO A 304 -4.60 2.18 -0.37
CA PRO A 304 -4.12 1.93 1.01
C PRO A 304 -2.65 2.29 1.28
N HIS A 305 -1.84 2.29 0.23
CA HIS A 305 -0.42 2.64 0.28
C HIS A 305 -0.17 4.13 0.00
N GLY A 306 -1.22 4.94 -0.15
CA GLY A 306 -1.16 6.39 -0.28
C GLY A 306 -0.91 6.92 -1.68
N SER A 307 -0.90 6.07 -2.70
CA SER A 307 -0.82 6.52 -4.10
C SER A 307 -2.20 6.93 -4.62
N VAL A 308 -2.21 7.79 -5.63
CA VAL A 308 -3.42 8.20 -6.35
C VAL A 308 -3.36 7.71 -7.79
N ASP A 309 -4.51 7.36 -8.36
CA ASP A 309 -4.63 6.97 -9.77
C ASP A 309 -4.46 8.16 -10.73
N SER A 310 -4.60 7.95 -12.04
CA SER A 310 -4.44 9.01 -13.04
C SER A 310 -5.49 10.15 -12.98
N SER A 311 -6.53 10.05 -12.14
CA SER A 311 -7.60 11.05 -12.05
C SER A 311 -7.13 12.43 -11.55
N TRP A 312 -5.98 12.51 -10.87
CA TRP A 312 -5.37 13.77 -10.45
C TRP A 312 -5.00 14.68 -11.64
N ARG A 313 -4.75 14.08 -12.81
CA ARG A 313 -4.36 14.75 -14.06
C ARG A 313 -5.54 15.44 -14.76
N LEU A 314 -6.77 15.05 -14.44
CA LEU A 314 -7.96 15.55 -15.13
C LEU A 314 -8.18 17.03 -14.80
N PRO A 315 -8.27 17.93 -15.80
CA PRO A 315 -8.31 19.38 -15.58
C PRO A 315 -9.56 19.84 -14.82
N ASN A 316 -10.67 19.10 -14.98
CA ASN A 316 -11.96 19.39 -14.34
C ASN A 316 -12.14 18.73 -12.97
N ASN A 317 -11.16 17.95 -12.49
CA ASN A 317 -11.27 17.29 -11.20
C ASN A 317 -10.80 18.24 -10.08
N GLN A 318 -11.74 18.64 -9.21
CA GLN A 318 -11.54 19.57 -8.10
C GLN A 318 -11.01 18.89 -6.83
N ALA A 319 -10.83 17.57 -6.81
CA ALA A 319 -10.48 16.82 -5.60
C ALA A 319 -9.19 17.33 -4.92
N LEU A 320 -8.13 17.58 -5.70
CA LEU A 320 -6.87 18.13 -5.15
C LEU A 320 -7.07 19.54 -4.58
N ASN A 321 -7.89 20.35 -5.25
CA ASN A 321 -8.14 21.74 -4.90
C ASN A 321 -8.87 21.82 -3.57
N LEU A 322 -9.96 21.06 -3.44
CA LEU A 322 -10.77 20.92 -2.23
C LEU A 322 -9.97 20.36 -1.05
N MET A 323 -8.99 19.49 -1.30
CA MET A 323 -8.10 18.92 -0.27
C MET A 323 -6.92 19.83 0.09
N ALA A 324 -6.91 21.08 -0.40
CA ALA A 324 -5.87 22.06 -0.15
C ALA A 324 -4.47 21.51 -0.50
N ILE A 325 -4.38 20.69 -1.56
CA ILE A 325 -3.14 20.09 -2.04
C ILE A 325 -2.44 21.11 -2.94
N ARG A 326 -1.42 21.77 -2.39
CA ARG A 326 -0.66 22.84 -3.04
C ARG A 326 0.50 22.31 -3.88
N TYR A 327 1.17 21.25 -3.44
CA TYR A 327 2.31 20.68 -4.16
C TYR A 327 2.09 19.20 -4.43
N ILE A 328 2.42 18.77 -5.65
CA ILE A 328 2.52 17.36 -6.01
C ILE A 328 3.97 16.97 -6.24
N PHE A 329 4.32 15.77 -5.79
CA PHE A 329 5.64 15.18 -5.95
C PHE A 329 5.49 13.93 -6.82
N LEU A 330 6.21 13.88 -7.93
CA LEU A 330 6.17 12.77 -8.87
C LEU A 330 7.56 12.51 -9.45
N PRO A 331 7.83 11.30 -9.97
CA PRO A 331 9.10 10.98 -10.60
C PRO A 331 9.42 11.93 -11.75
N ARG A 332 10.68 12.35 -11.84
CA ARG A 332 11.15 13.22 -12.91
C ARG A 332 10.98 12.58 -14.28
N ASN A 333 11.16 11.28 -14.41
CA ASN A 333 10.90 10.57 -15.67
C ASN A 333 9.41 10.46 -16.01
N GLU A 334 8.50 10.68 -15.06
CA GLU A 334 7.07 10.76 -15.36
C GLU A 334 6.68 12.19 -15.77
N ALA A 335 7.22 13.20 -15.07
CA ALA A 335 7.00 14.62 -15.38
C ALA A 335 7.68 15.08 -16.68
N GLN A 336 8.88 14.56 -16.93
CA GLN A 336 9.76 14.87 -18.06
C GLN A 336 10.35 13.55 -18.60
N PRO A 337 9.55 12.74 -19.32
CA PRO A 337 10.02 11.44 -19.76
C PRO A 337 11.20 11.55 -20.73
N PRO A 338 12.19 10.66 -20.65
CA PRO A 338 13.27 10.63 -21.61
C PRO A 338 12.68 10.42 -23.00
N SER A 339 13.29 11.02 -24.01
CA SER A 339 12.86 10.83 -25.40
C SER A 339 14.04 10.52 -26.30
N LYS A 340 13.77 9.79 -27.38
CA LYS A 340 14.77 9.37 -28.37
C LYS A 340 14.15 9.33 -29.77
N PRO A 341 14.87 9.78 -30.81
CA PRO A 341 14.44 9.56 -32.19
C PRO A 341 14.52 8.08 -32.59
N ASP A 342 13.56 7.63 -33.39
CA ASP A 342 13.62 6.36 -34.11
C ASP A 342 14.44 6.48 -35.40
N GLU A 343 14.57 5.37 -36.14
CA GLU A 343 15.30 5.32 -37.42
C GLU A 343 14.72 6.25 -38.49
N ARG A 344 13.45 6.67 -38.34
CA ARG A 344 12.74 7.59 -39.24
C ARG A 344 12.89 9.05 -38.80
N GLY A 345 13.63 9.32 -37.72
CA GLY A 345 13.83 10.66 -37.17
C GLY A 345 12.67 11.19 -36.32
N THR A 346 11.65 10.37 -36.03
CA THR A 346 10.55 10.76 -35.14
C THR A 346 10.96 10.53 -33.69
N THR A 347 10.87 11.58 -32.87
CA THR A 347 11.18 11.54 -31.44
C THR A 347 10.00 10.97 -30.67
N TRP A 348 10.27 9.95 -29.84
CA TRP A 348 9.28 9.29 -28.99
C TRP A 348 9.74 9.33 -27.52
N TYR A 349 8.80 9.36 -26.58
CA TYR A 349 9.15 9.03 -25.20
C TYR A 349 9.61 7.57 -25.10
N THR A 350 10.61 7.30 -24.24
CA THR A 350 11.16 5.95 -24.06
C THR A 350 10.23 5.06 -23.26
N ASP A 351 9.43 5.66 -22.39
CA ASP A 351 8.50 4.97 -21.50
C ASP A 351 7.14 4.82 -22.20
N ASP A 352 6.55 3.63 -22.12
CA ASP A 352 5.25 3.36 -22.73
C ASP A 352 4.12 3.87 -21.83
N TRP A 353 3.03 4.31 -22.45
CA TRP A 353 1.81 4.63 -21.74
C TRP A 353 1.16 3.33 -21.21
N GLY A 354 0.60 3.42 -20.02
CA GLY A 354 -0.24 2.36 -19.43
C GLY A 354 -1.71 2.46 -19.86
N VAL A 355 -2.00 2.94 -21.07
CA VAL A 355 -3.38 3.20 -21.53
C VAL A 355 -3.82 2.10 -22.48
N SER A 356 -4.94 1.45 -22.16
CA SER A 356 -5.64 0.53 -23.07
C SER A 356 -7.09 1.00 -23.21
N LEU A 357 -7.63 0.90 -24.42
CA LEU A 357 -9.02 1.25 -24.72
C LEU A 357 -9.78 0.02 -25.20
N GLY A 358 -11.04 -0.11 -24.81
CA GLY A 358 -11.91 -1.23 -25.16
C GLY A 358 -11.84 -2.41 -24.17
N ALA A 359 -12.95 -3.15 -24.04
CA ALA A 359 -13.18 -4.12 -22.96
C ALA A 359 -12.67 -5.55 -23.24
N GLY A 360 -12.02 -5.81 -24.37
CA GLY A 360 -11.97 -7.16 -24.94
C GLY A 360 -11.01 -8.19 -24.34
N CYS A 361 -10.31 -7.91 -23.23
CA CYS A 361 -9.46 -8.90 -22.55
C CYS A 361 -9.86 -9.18 -21.08
N GLY A 362 -11.09 -8.83 -20.68
CA GLY A 362 -11.70 -9.24 -19.41
C GLY A 362 -11.93 -8.11 -18.40
N ALA A 363 -10.99 -7.19 -18.21
CA ALA A 363 -11.19 -6.02 -17.35
C ALA A 363 -11.80 -4.85 -18.15
N PRO A 364 -12.82 -4.14 -17.62
CA PRO A 364 -13.36 -2.96 -18.27
C PRO A 364 -12.30 -1.85 -18.33
N GLN A 365 -12.05 -1.35 -19.53
CA GLN A 365 -11.16 -0.23 -19.83
C GLN A 365 -11.99 0.97 -20.34
N PRO A 366 -11.47 2.21 -20.28
CA PRO A 366 -12.17 3.34 -20.88
C PRO A 366 -12.28 3.18 -22.41
N ASP A 367 -13.38 3.67 -23.00
CA ASP A 367 -13.54 3.66 -24.46
C ASP A 367 -12.82 4.82 -25.15
N SER A 368 -12.36 5.82 -24.41
CA SER A 368 -11.63 6.95 -24.98
C SER A 368 -10.63 7.56 -24.02
N ILE A 369 -9.59 8.17 -24.57
CA ILE A 369 -8.67 9.06 -23.87
C ILE A 369 -8.62 10.42 -24.56
N THR A 370 -8.46 11.47 -23.77
CA THR A 370 -8.29 12.84 -24.24
C THR A 370 -6.98 13.41 -23.70
N LEU A 371 -6.25 14.10 -24.57
CA LEU A 371 -4.99 14.78 -24.27
C LEU A 371 -5.17 16.25 -24.63
N ASP A 372 -5.04 17.11 -23.63
CA ASP A 372 -4.88 18.54 -23.85
C ASP A 372 -3.39 18.81 -24.02
N LEU A 373 -3.02 19.50 -25.11
CA LEU A 373 -1.63 19.71 -25.48
C LEU A 373 -1.18 21.14 -25.12
N PRO A 374 0.01 21.26 -24.51
CA PRO A 374 0.59 22.54 -24.20
C PRO A 374 1.41 23.06 -25.37
N ASN A 375 1.14 24.32 -25.73
CA ASN A 375 1.76 25.07 -26.82
C ASN A 375 1.22 24.75 -28.21
N ASN A 376 1.31 25.76 -29.06
CA ASN A 376 0.97 25.68 -30.47
C ASN A 376 2.09 24.92 -31.17
N PHE A 377 1.92 23.61 -31.36
CA PHE A 377 2.75 22.83 -32.26
C PHE A 377 1.96 22.60 -33.54
N THR A 378 2.44 23.18 -34.64
CA THR A 378 1.86 22.95 -35.96
C THR A 378 2.25 21.54 -36.40
N ALA A 379 1.29 20.61 -36.38
CA ALA A 379 1.48 19.23 -36.80
C ALA A 379 0.91 19.01 -38.20
N THR A 380 1.65 18.31 -39.05
CA THR A 380 1.18 17.78 -40.34
C THR A 380 0.80 16.31 -40.24
N ALA A 381 1.22 15.62 -39.18
CA ALA A 381 0.83 14.25 -38.87
C ALA A 381 0.88 13.95 -37.37
N ILE A 382 0.20 12.90 -36.93
CA ILE A 382 0.33 12.32 -35.59
C ILE A 382 0.85 10.89 -35.71
N GLY A 383 2.01 10.65 -35.10
CA GLY A 383 2.57 9.32 -34.94
C GLY A 383 1.95 8.63 -33.71
N ILE A 384 1.50 7.39 -33.86
CA ILE A 384 0.95 6.58 -32.77
C ILE A 384 1.64 5.21 -32.76
N VAL A 385 2.18 4.82 -31.61
CA VAL A 385 2.62 3.45 -31.35
C VAL A 385 1.52 2.74 -30.57
N SER A 386 1.03 1.61 -31.08
CA SER A 386 -0.07 0.86 -30.51
C SER A 386 0.06 -0.65 -30.72
N ALA A 387 -0.75 -1.42 -30.00
CA ALA A 387 -0.92 -2.83 -30.26
C ALA A 387 -2.35 -3.27 -29.92
N LEU A 388 -2.97 -4.07 -30.79
CA LEU A 388 -4.25 -4.69 -30.47
C LEU A 388 -4.05 -5.89 -29.56
N ALA A 389 -5.03 -6.16 -28.71
CA ALA A 389 -5.07 -7.34 -27.86
C ALA A 389 -6.47 -7.95 -27.82
N CYS A 390 -6.54 -9.28 -27.93
CA CYS A 390 -7.80 -10.04 -28.02
C CYS A 390 -8.65 -9.61 -29.23
N SER A 391 -7.98 -9.15 -30.30
CA SER A 391 -8.59 -8.60 -31.50
C SER A 391 -8.29 -9.44 -32.74
N ALA A 392 -7.76 -10.66 -32.57
CA ALA A 392 -7.34 -11.52 -33.68
C ALA A 392 -8.45 -11.69 -34.74
N GLU A 393 -9.71 -11.80 -34.34
CA GLU A 393 -10.83 -11.97 -35.29
C GLU A 393 -11.27 -10.68 -36.01
N VAL A 394 -10.70 -9.52 -35.68
CA VAL A 394 -11.01 -8.26 -36.35
C VAL A 394 -10.53 -8.34 -37.81
N PRO A 395 -11.41 -8.08 -38.81
CA PRO A 395 -11.04 -8.14 -40.22
C PRO A 395 -10.00 -7.10 -40.63
N ASP A 396 -9.22 -7.41 -41.66
CA ASP A 396 -8.28 -6.49 -42.29
C ASP A 396 -8.95 -5.20 -42.77
N GLY A 397 -8.28 -4.06 -42.57
CA GLY A 397 -8.77 -2.73 -42.94
C GLY A 397 -9.94 -2.21 -42.10
N ARG A 398 -10.37 -2.94 -41.06
CA ARG A 398 -11.47 -2.51 -40.18
C ARG A 398 -11.00 -1.38 -39.25
N GLU A 399 -11.82 -0.33 -39.10
CA GLU A 399 -11.61 0.70 -38.09
C GLU A 399 -11.62 0.11 -36.68
N VAL A 400 -10.56 0.36 -35.92
CA VAL A 400 -10.40 -0.09 -34.53
C VAL A 400 -10.33 1.07 -33.54
N ALA A 401 -9.87 2.23 -33.99
CA ALA A 401 -9.91 3.44 -33.20
C ALA A 401 -10.09 4.67 -34.08
N ARG A 402 -10.66 5.73 -33.50
CA ARG A 402 -10.87 7.02 -34.13
C ARG A 402 -10.08 8.10 -33.41
N LEU A 403 -9.20 8.77 -34.15
CA LEU A 403 -8.45 9.93 -33.72
C LEU A 403 -9.23 11.18 -34.08
N THR A 404 -9.50 12.05 -33.11
CA THR A 404 -10.09 13.37 -33.30
C THR A 404 -9.12 14.41 -32.81
N VAL A 405 -8.72 15.32 -33.70
CA VAL A 405 -7.77 16.38 -33.43
C VAL A 405 -8.50 17.70 -33.50
N THR A 406 -8.35 18.54 -32.49
CA THR A 406 -8.92 19.90 -32.47
C THR A 406 -7.78 20.90 -32.41
N ASP A 407 -7.79 21.87 -33.32
CA ASP A 407 -6.81 22.95 -33.33
C ASP A 407 -7.18 24.07 -32.32
N VAL A 408 -6.33 25.09 -32.23
CA VAL A 408 -6.55 26.27 -31.38
C VAL A 408 -7.76 27.12 -31.79
N ASN A 409 -8.21 27.04 -33.04
CA ASN A 409 -9.36 27.77 -33.58
C ASN A 409 -10.67 26.97 -33.47
N GLY A 410 -10.62 25.74 -32.95
CA GLY A 410 -11.77 24.83 -32.85
C GLY A 410 -12.05 24.03 -34.12
N VAL A 411 -11.18 24.07 -35.14
CA VAL A 411 -11.27 23.20 -36.32
C VAL A 411 -11.00 21.77 -35.90
N VAL A 412 -11.92 20.88 -36.25
CA VAL A 412 -11.86 19.46 -35.93
C VAL A 412 -11.45 18.68 -37.18
N HIS A 413 -10.46 17.82 -37.02
CA HIS A 413 -10.05 16.83 -38.01
C HIS A 413 -10.19 15.43 -37.39
N THR A 414 -10.53 14.44 -38.21
CA THR A 414 -10.80 13.08 -37.73
C THR A 414 -10.17 12.07 -38.65
N GLU A 415 -9.42 11.14 -38.06
CA GLU A 415 -8.73 10.06 -38.76
C GLU A 415 -9.04 8.70 -38.14
N SER A 416 -8.97 7.66 -38.95
CA SER A 416 -9.29 6.29 -38.54
C SER A 416 -8.03 5.43 -38.49
N LEU A 417 -7.83 4.73 -37.38
CA LEU A 417 -6.83 3.68 -37.25
C LEU A 417 -7.45 2.37 -37.72
N LEU A 418 -6.82 1.72 -38.69
CA LEU A 418 -7.29 0.49 -39.30
C LEU A 418 -6.44 -0.72 -38.88
N ALA A 419 -7.11 -1.83 -38.58
CA ALA A 419 -6.47 -3.13 -38.34
C ALA A 419 -5.72 -3.59 -39.60
N GLY A 420 -4.50 -4.09 -39.40
CA GLY A 420 -3.61 -4.61 -40.45
C GLY A 420 -2.82 -3.55 -41.21
N ARG A 421 -3.28 -2.29 -41.24
CA ARG A 421 -2.54 -1.15 -41.83
C ARG A 421 -1.80 -0.34 -40.78
N ASP A 422 -2.51 0.11 -39.73
CA ASP A 422 -2.00 1.08 -38.75
C ASP A 422 -1.63 0.41 -37.43
N THR A 423 -2.30 -0.70 -37.11
CA THR A 423 -2.04 -1.50 -35.91
C THR A 423 -2.45 -2.95 -36.14
N SER A 424 -1.98 -3.88 -35.32
CA SER A 424 -2.29 -5.31 -35.43
C SER A 424 -2.25 -5.98 -34.06
N GLU A 425 -2.71 -7.23 -33.98
CA GLU A 425 -2.62 -8.06 -32.78
C GLU A 425 -1.16 -8.19 -32.31
N TRP A 426 -0.89 -7.90 -31.04
CA TRP A 426 0.48 -7.86 -30.51
C TRP A 426 1.19 -9.21 -30.66
N ALA A 427 0.45 -10.31 -30.55
CA ALA A 427 0.95 -11.67 -30.67
C ALA A 427 0.84 -12.22 -32.11
N TYR A 428 0.82 -11.36 -33.13
CA TYR A 428 0.59 -11.73 -34.53
C TYR A 428 1.39 -12.95 -35.02
N ASP A 429 2.68 -13.03 -34.65
CA ASP A 429 3.61 -14.09 -35.08
C ASP A 429 3.60 -15.32 -34.15
N CYS A 430 2.80 -15.33 -33.08
CA CYS A 430 2.63 -16.50 -32.21
C CYS A 430 1.73 -17.56 -32.85
N GLY A 431 2.13 -18.83 -32.78
CA GLY A 431 1.50 -19.91 -33.56
C GLY A 431 0.01 -20.15 -33.29
N ASP A 432 -0.45 -19.90 -32.06
CA ASP A 432 -1.86 -19.94 -31.68
C ASP A 432 -2.68 -18.78 -32.29
N VAL A 433 -2.12 -17.57 -32.29
CA VAL A 433 -2.76 -16.36 -32.80
C VAL A 433 -2.70 -16.28 -34.32
N ARG A 434 -1.58 -16.68 -34.93
CA ARG A 434 -1.35 -16.61 -36.38
C ARG A 434 -2.39 -17.38 -37.19
N ARG A 435 -2.97 -18.44 -36.60
CA ARG A 435 -4.02 -19.27 -37.22
C ARG A 435 -5.40 -18.61 -37.23
N VAL A 436 -5.65 -17.67 -36.33
CA VAL A 436 -6.96 -17.05 -36.12
C VAL A 436 -7.00 -15.57 -36.49
N VAL A 437 -5.85 -14.92 -36.63
CA VAL A 437 -5.76 -13.50 -36.98
C VAL A 437 -6.33 -13.22 -38.38
N ARG A 438 -7.25 -12.25 -38.49
CA ARG A 438 -7.99 -11.92 -39.72
C ARG A 438 -7.62 -10.58 -40.36
N HIS A 439 -6.60 -9.91 -39.82
CA HIS A 439 -6.01 -8.69 -40.36
C HIS A 439 -4.54 -8.93 -40.72
N GLY A 440 -3.97 -8.04 -41.54
CA GLY A 440 -2.56 -8.04 -41.92
C GLY A 440 -1.62 -7.65 -40.78
N ARG A 441 -0.32 -7.56 -41.08
CA ARG A 441 0.71 -7.13 -40.14
C ARG A 441 1.07 -5.68 -40.43
N ALA A 442 0.70 -4.78 -39.52
CA ALA A 442 1.05 -3.37 -39.61
C ALA A 442 2.58 -3.15 -39.47
N PRO A 443 3.10 -1.96 -39.82
CA PRO A 443 4.50 -1.62 -39.65
C PRO A 443 4.94 -1.78 -38.18
N VAL A 444 5.95 -2.62 -37.96
CA VAL A 444 6.46 -2.92 -36.62
C VAL A 444 7.33 -1.77 -36.13
N PHE A 445 7.04 -1.31 -34.92
CA PHE A 445 7.84 -0.35 -34.17
C PHE A 445 8.96 -1.05 -33.39
N ARG A 446 8.60 -2.10 -32.62
CA ARG A 446 9.55 -2.96 -31.91
C ARG A 446 8.99 -4.36 -31.73
N SER A 447 9.87 -5.34 -31.57
CA SER A 447 9.54 -6.72 -31.20
C SER A 447 10.16 -7.08 -29.85
N TYR A 448 9.56 -8.01 -29.14
CA TYR A 448 10.05 -8.52 -27.86
C TYR A 448 9.75 -10.01 -27.70
N PRO A 449 10.62 -10.79 -27.05
CA PRO A 449 10.43 -12.23 -26.88
C PRO A 449 9.31 -12.51 -25.88
N VAL A 450 8.45 -13.47 -26.22
CA VAL A 450 7.33 -13.91 -25.38
C VAL A 450 7.25 -15.43 -25.33
N SER A 451 7.01 -15.96 -24.14
CA SER A 451 6.75 -17.39 -23.94
C SER A 451 5.25 -17.61 -23.82
N ARG A 452 4.68 -18.44 -24.70
CA ARG A 452 3.28 -18.88 -24.67
C ARG A 452 3.22 -20.40 -24.55
N GLU A 453 2.03 -20.94 -24.26
CA GLU A 453 1.81 -22.39 -24.16
C GLU A 453 2.23 -23.16 -25.43
N THR A 454 2.18 -22.51 -26.60
CA THR A 454 2.59 -23.09 -27.89
C THR A 454 4.09 -22.99 -28.20
N GLY A 455 4.90 -22.45 -27.28
CA GLY A 455 6.33 -22.21 -27.47
C GLY A 455 6.71 -20.73 -27.55
N PRO A 456 8.02 -20.43 -27.70
CA PRO A 456 8.51 -19.06 -27.80
C PRO A 456 8.07 -18.40 -29.12
N CYS A 457 7.67 -17.15 -29.05
CA CYS A 457 7.34 -16.30 -30.19
C CYS A 457 7.76 -14.85 -29.93
N GLU A 458 7.63 -14.00 -30.95
CA GLU A 458 7.82 -12.55 -30.82
C GLU A 458 6.46 -11.86 -30.65
N GLY A 459 6.37 -10.98 -29.65
CA GLY A 459 5.32 -9.97 -29.55
C GLY A 459 5.76 -8.68 -30.25
N HIS A 460 4.80 -7.90 -30.73
CA HIS A 460 5.05 -6.69 -31.52
C HIS A 460 4.25 -5.49 -31.01
N GLU A 461 4.87 -4.32 -31.18
CA GLU A 461 4.20 -3.03 -31.16
C GLU A 461 4.28 -2.43 -32.55
N PHE A 462 3.23 -1.73 -32.96
CA PHE A 462 3.04 -1.22 -34.30
C PHE A 462 3.01 0.30 -34.31
N VAL A 463 3.39 0.91 -35.42
CA VAL A 463 3.45 2.36 -35.58
C VAL A 463 2.71 2.83 -36.81
N ALA A 464 1.89 3.86 -36.63
CA ALA A 464 1.17 4.54 -37.70
C ALA A 464 1.46 6.05 -37.66
N ASN A 465 1.60 6.65 -38.84
CA ASN A 465 1.64 8.11 -39.00
C ASN A 465 0.34 8.52 -39.70
N LEU A 466 -0.52 9.23 -38.98
CA LEU A 466 -1.82 9.67 -39.46
C LEU A 466 -1.68 11.13 -39.92
N SER A 467 -1.87 11.38 -41.21
CA SER A 467 -1.76 12.73 -41.78
C SER A 467 -2.88 13.63 -41.24
N LEU A 468 -2.56 14.91 -41.05
CA LEU A 468 -3.53 15.96 -40.73
C LEU A 468 -3.71 16.88 -41.93
N ASN A 469 -4.78 17.69 -41.93
CA ASN A 469 -4.95 18.78 -42.89
C ASN A 469 -3.74 19.73 -42.84
N ASP A 470 -3.38 20.35 -43.98
CA ASP A 470 -2.19 21.21 -44.18
C ASP A 470 -1.81 22.07 -42.95
N GLY A 471 -0.98 21.52 -42.06
CA GLY A 471 -0.48 22.15 -40.83
C GLY A 471 -1.57 22.59 -39.85
N MET A 472 -1.85 21.79 -38.82
CA MET A 472 -2.77 22.14 -37.74
C MET A 472 -2.04 22.50 -36.45
N ASP A 473 -2.39 23.64 -35.85
CA ASP A 473 -1.93 24.00 -34.50
C ASP A 473 -2.71 23.19 -33.45
N VAL A 474 -2.20 22.01 -33.12
CA VAL A 474 -2.96 21.02 -32.33
C VAL A 474 -3.12 21.49 -30.89
N ARG A 475 -4.38 21.58 -30.43
CA ARG A 475 -4.73 21.92 -29.05
C ARG A 475 -5.18 20.70 -28.25
N LYS A 476 -5.93 19.80 -28.87
CA LYS A 476 -6.56 18.65 -28.21
C LYS A 476 -6.52 17.43 -29.13
N VAL A 477 -6.27 16.27 -28.53
CA VAL A 477 -6.32 14.97 -29.21
C VAL A 477 -7.22 14.03 -28.41
N GLU A 478 -8.29 13.53 -29.02
CA GLU A 478 -9.13 12.46 -28.48
C GLU A 478 -8.90 11.19 -29.29
N LEU A 479 -8.63 10.08 -28.62
CA LEU A 479 -8.61 8.76 -29.23
C LEU A 479 -9.73 7.93 -28.63
N ARG A 480 -10.62 7.42 -29.48
CA ARG A 480 -11.76 6.59 -29.09
C ARG A 480 -11.65 5.21 -29.70
N TRP A 481 -11.86 4.18 -28.90
CA TRP A 481 -12.02 2.81 -29.35
C TRP A 481 -13.34 2.65 -30.12
N THR A 482 -13.24 2.13 -31.34
CA THR A 482 -14.40 1.84 -32.22
C THR A 482 -14.40 0.41 -32.73
N GLY A 483 -13.43 -0.40 -32.29
CA GLY A 483 -13.28 -1.79 -32.69
C GLY A 483 -14.44 -2.68 -32.24
N PRO A 484 -14.78 -3.71 -33.04
CA PRO A 484 -15.93 -4.58 -32.77
C PRO A 484 -15.70 -5.55 -31.61
N ALA A 485 -14.45 -5.87 -31.31
CA ALA A 485 -14.02 -6.76 -30.24
C ALA A 485 -12.55 -6.49 -29.91
N GLY A 486 -12.13 -6.88 -28.70
CA GLY A 486 -10.76 -6.72 -28.25
C GLY A 486 -10.50 -5.36 -27.60
N SER A 487 -9.24 -4.95 -27.64
CA SER A 487 -8.75 -3.68 -27.09
C SER A 487 -7.57 -3.17 -27.90
N ILE A 488 -7.24 -1.90 -27.73
CA ILE A 488 -6.02 -1.28 -28.25
C ILE A 488 -5.21 -0.70 -27.10
N ALA A 489 -3.96 -1.15 -26.96
CA ALA A 489 -2.98 -0.54 -26.09
C ALA A 489 -2.29 0.60 -26.83
N ILE A 490 -2.37 1.82 -26.31
CA ILE A 490 -1.61 2.95 -26.83
C ILE A 490 -0.32 3.01 -26.03
N LYS A 491 0.81 2.92 -26.72
CA LYS A 491 2.14 2.89 -26.11
C LYS A 491 2.77 4.27 -26.16
N ARG A 492 2.72 4.96 -27.30
CA ARG A 492 3.39 6.26 -27.50
C ARG A 492 2.63 7.10 -28.50
N MET A 493 2.80 8.41 -28.41
CA MET A 493 2.26 9.35 -29.40
C MET A 493 3.23 10.51 -29.56
N SER A 494 3.37 10.99 -30.79
CA SER A 494 4.15 12.18 -31.12
C SER A 494 3.44 13.02 -32.17
N LEU A 495 3.43 14.33 -31.98
CA LEU A 495 3.09 15.26 -33.05
C LEU A 495 4.26 15.37 -34.01
N ILE A 496 4.00 15.38 -35.31
CA ILE A 496 5.02 15.41 -36.35
C ILE A 496 4.75 16.61 -37.26
N ASN A 497 5.80 17.41 -37.48
CA ASN A 497 5.84 18.41 -38.53
C ASN A 497 6.83 17.94 -39.59
N GLU A 498 6.32 17.36 -40.66
CA GLU A 498 7.13 16.78 -41.74
C GLU A 498 7.90 17.86 -42.51
N GLN A 499 7.32 19.06 -42.66
CA GLN A 499 7.94 20.19 -43.35
C GLN A 499 9.15 20.73 -42.58
N ALA A 500 9.02 20.89 -41.26
CA ALA A 500 10.09 21.35 -40.38
C ALA A 500 11.05 20.24 -39.93
N ARG A 501 10.75 18.97 -40.25
CA ARG A 501 11.44 17.77 -39.73
C ARG A 501 11.56 17.78 -38.22
N GLN A 502 10.48 18.18 -37.55
CA GLN A 502 10.39 18.26 -36.09
C GLN A 502 9.33 17.28 -35.58
N SER A 503 9.53 16.79 -34.37
CA SER A 503 8.53 15.98 -33.68
C SER A 503 8.51 16.31 -32.20
N LEU A 504 7.31 16.30 -31.62
CA LEU A 504 7.07 16.56 -30.22
C LEU A 504 6.37 15.33 -29.61
N PRO A 505 7.08 14.51 -28.80
CA PRO A 505 6.43 13.43 -28.08
C PRO A 505 5.45 13.99 -27.05
N VAL A 506 4.31 13.34 -26.89
CA VAL A 506 3.25 13.74 -25.96
C VAL A 506 2.91 12.60 -25.01
N SER A 507 2.38 12.92 -23.83
CA SER A 507 1.87 11.94 -22.88
C SER A 507 0.71 12.53 -22.05
N PRO A 508 -0.15 11.70 -21.44
CA PRO A 508 -1.20 12.20 -20.55
C PRO A 508 -0.67 13.05 -19.39
N VAL A 509 0.53 12.72 -18.89
CA VAL A 509 1.16 13.46 -17.79
C VAL A 509 1.68 14.81 -18.26
N THR A 510 2.49 14.81 -19.32
CA THR A 510 3.09 16.04 -19.84
C THR A 510 2.05 16.99 -20.42
N GLY A 511 0.98 16.47 -21.02
CA GLY A 511 -0.18 17.25 -21.41
C GLY A 511 -0.87 17.93 -20.23
N SER A 512 -1.16 17.16 -19.17
CA SER A 512 -1.80 17.69 -17.96
C SER A 512 -0.96 18.75 -17.25
N LEU A 513 0.34 18.48 -17.02
CA LEU A 513 1.24 19.34 -16.25
C LEU A 513 1.55 20.68 -16.92
N ALA A 514 1.13 20.84 -18.17
CA ALA A 514 1.44 22.01 -18.94
C ALA A 514 0.23 22.92 -19.15
N ASP A 515 -0.91 22.61 -18.52
CA ASP A 515 -1.92 23.61 -18.15
C ASP A 515 -1.30 24.60 -17.16
N ALA A 516 -0.69 25.67 -17.69
CA ALA A 516 -0.07 26.73 -16.89
C ALA A 516 -1.05 27.50 -15.99
N ALA A 517 -2.37 27.38 -16.23
CA ALA A 517 -3.39 27.95 -15.34
C ALA A 517 -3.65 27.06 -14.11
N ARG A 518 -3.12 25.84 -14.09
CA ARG A 518 -3.21 24.92 -12.95
C ARG A 518 -1.86 24.59 -12.35
N TRP A 519 -0.86 24.32 -13.17
CA TRP A 519 0.41 23.78 -12.73
C TRP A 519 1.56 24.74 -13.00
N ARG A 520 2.43 24.88 -11.99
CA ARG A 520 3.72 25.56 -12.12
C ARG A 520 4.81 24.61 -11.67
N HIS A 521 5.78 24.33 -12.53
CA HIS A 521 6.99 23.63 -12.11
C HIS A 521 7.75 24.51 -11.11
N VAL A 522 8.17 23.93 -9.98
CA VAL A 522 8.86 24.65 -8.91
C VAL A 522 10.34 24.33 -8.94
N GLU A 523 10.68 23.04 -8.88
CA GLU A 523 12.06 22.56 -8.86
C GLU A 523 12.12 21.04 -9.12
N ASP A 524 13.34 20.53 -9.34
CA ASP A 524 13.65 19.10 -9.33
C ASP A 524 14.55 18.77 -8.13
N ILE A 525 14.17 17.74 -7.35
CA ILE A 525 14.88 17.25 -6.16
C ILE A 525 15.38 15.84 -6.47
N GLY A 526 16.63 15.75 -6.92
CA GLY A 526 17.19 14.49 -7.42
C GLY A 526 16.41 13.98 -8.63
N ASP A 527 15.70 12.86 -8.46
CA ASP A 527 14.87 12.21 -9.47
C ASP A 527 13.36 12.46 -9.27
N THR A 528 13.01 13.48 -8.49
CA THR A 528 11.62 13.91 -8.25
C THR A 528 11.41 15.31 -8.80
N SER A 529 10.30 15.53 -9.50
CA SER A 529 9.86 16.87 -9.92
C SER A 529 8.73 17.35 -9.02
N VAL A 530 8.77 18.63 -8.63
CA VAL A 530 7.75 19.25 -7.80
C VAL A 530 6.96 20.26 -8.63
N TYR A 531 5.63 20.11 -8.60
CA TYR A 531 4.70 21.04 -9.24
C TYR A 531 3.75 21.63 -8.22
N GLU A 532 3.52 22.93 -8.35
CA GLU A 532 2.56 23.68 -7.57
C GLU A 532 1.21 23.71 -8.28
N ASN A 533 0.16 23.33 -7.56
CA ASN A 533 -1.23 23.48 -7.94
C ASN A 533 -1.71 24.91 -7.63
N LEU A 534 -1.78 25.73 -8.66
CA LEU A 534 -2.24 27.13 -8.59
C LEU A 534 -3.72 27.25 -8.24
N ARG A 535 -4.51 26.19 -8.45
CA ARG A 535 -5.94 26.14 -8.11
C ARG A 535 -6.23 25.56 -6.72
N ALA A 536 -5.20 25.27 -5.91
CA ALA A 536 -5.39 24.76 -4.56
C ALA A 536 -6.21 25.74 -3.71
N MET A 537 -7.32 25.28 -3.11
CA MET A 537 -8.11 26.10 -2.21
C MET A 537 -7.32 26.40 -0.92
N PRO A 538 -7.58 27.53 -0.25
CA PRO A 538 -7.09 27.75 1.09
C PRO A 538 -7.67 26.69 2.04
N ARG A 539 -7.07 26.57 3.24
CA ARG A 539 -7.53 25.59 4.23
C ARG A 539 -8.96 25.85 4.73
N ALA A 540 -9.40 27.11 4.70
CA ALA A 540 -10.75 27.54 5.03
C ALA A 540 -11.19 28.64 4.04
N TRP A 541 -12.45 28.63 3.60
CA TRP A 541 -13.03 29.68 2.75
C TRP A 541 -14.54 29.80 2.95
N LEU A 542 -15.10 30.96 2.62
CA LEU A 542 -16.54 31.21 2.63
C LEU A 542 -17.13 31.03 1.24
N VAL A 543 -18.33 30.45 1.16
CA VAL A 543 -19.11 30.34 -0.08
C VAL A 543 -20.51 30.93 0.10
N PRO A 544 -21.08 31.57 -0.93
CA PRO A 544 -22.43 32.14 -0.89
C PRO A 544 -23.54 31.12 -1.16
N GLU A 545 -23.27 29.96 -1.76
CA GLU A 545 -24.29 28.96 -2.12
C GLU A 545 -24.01 27.60 -1.46
N VAL A 546 -25.06 26.96 -0.96
CA VAL A 546 -25.06 25.57 -0.52
C VAL A 546 -26.11 24.81 -1.30
N ALA A 547 -25.68 23.78 -2.03
CA ALA A 547 -26.54 22.90 -2.78
C ALA A 547 -26.66 21.55 -2.07
N ARG A 548 -27.91 21.07 -1.96
CA ARG A 548 -28.20 19.72 -1.47
C ARG A 548 -27.97 18.71 -2.60
N VAL A 549 -27.14 17.71 -2.35
CA VAL A 549 -26.83 16.63 -3.28
C VAL A 549 -26.62 15.31 -2.54
N THR A 550 -26.74 14.19 -3.23
CA THR A 550 -26.30 12.89 -2.71
C THR A 550 -24.77 12.77 -2.72
N GLU A 551 -24.22 11.76 -2.02
CA GLU A 551 -22.76 11.47 -2.06
C GLU A 551 -22.26 11.25 -3.49
N GLU A 552 -23.01 10.49 -4.31
CA GLU A 552 -22.61 10.18 -5.69
C GLU A 552 -22.65 11.42 -6.58
N GLU A 553 -23.67 12.26 -6.45
CA GLU A 553 -23.77 13.53 -7.15
C GLU A 553 -22.66 14.49 -6.74
N ALA A 554 -22.34 14.57 -5.44
CA ALA A 554 -21.22 15.37 -4.95
C ALA A 554 -19.89 14.88 -5.54
N LEU A 555 -19.65 13.56 -5.53
CA LEU A 555 -18.43 12.98 -6.07
C LEU A 555 -18.32 13.20 -7.60
N ALA A 556 -19.42 13.04 -8.33
CA ALA A 556 -19.49 13.32 -9.76
C ALA A 556 -19.22 14.80 -10.05
N ALA A 557 -19.80 15.72 -9.27
CA ALA A 557 -19.59 17.15 -9.42
C ALA A 557 -18.15 17.57 -9.15
N VAL A 558 -17.54 17.03 -8.08
CA VAL A 558 -16.13 17.25 -7.76
C VAL A 558 -15.22 16.76 -8.89
N ARG A 559 -15.50 15.58 -9.48
CA ARG A 559 -14.65 14.99 -10.53
C ARG A 559 -14.81 15.66 -11.89
N SER A 560 -15.99 16.22 -12.19
CA SER A 560 -16.33 16.74 -13.51
C SER A 560 -16.43 18.27 -13.58
N SER A 561 -16.39 18.97 -12.45
CA SER A 561 -16.74 20.40 -12.35
C SER A 561 -18.13 20.73 -12.94
N ARG A 562 -19.09 19.80 -12.78
CA ARG A 562 -20.47 19.96 -13.25
C ARG A 562 -21.47 19.50 -12.19
N MET A 563 -22.43 20.36 -11.89
CA MET A 563 -23.56 20.05 -11.01
C MET A 563 -24.51 19.04 -11.68
N PRO A 564 -25.37 18.33 -10.91
CA PRO A 564 -26.37 17.41 -11.48
C PRO A 564 -27.36 18.07 -12.45
N ASP A 565 -27.61 19.37 -12.28
CA ASP A 565 -28.46 20.20 -13.15
C ASP A 565 -27.73 20.72 -14.41
N GLY A 566 -26.46 20.34 -14.60
CA GLY A 566 -25.63 20.75 -15.74
C GLY A 566 -24.89 22.08 -15.56
N ARG A 567 -25.13 22.83 -14.48
CA ARG A 567 -24.37 24.07 -14.19
C ARG A 567 -22.90 23.75 -13.94
N ALA A 568 -22.02 24.72 -14.18
CA ALA A 568 -20.62 24.60 -13.77
C ALA A 568 -20.53 24.56 -12.23
N TYR A 569 -19.74 23.61 -11.71
CA TYR A 569 -19.44 23.55 -10.28
C TYR A 569 -18.14 24.32 -10.01
N ASP A 570 -18.23 25.34 -9.15
CA ASP A 570 -17.09 26.12 -8.66
C ASP A 570 -17.02 25.99 -7.14
N SER A 571 -15.93 25.37 -6.65
CA SER A 571 -15.72 25.15 -5.22
C SER A 571 -15.53 26.43 -4.41
N SER A 572 -15.22 27.56 -5.05
CA SER A 572 -15.14 28.87 -4.39
C SER A 572 -16.51 29.53 -4.20
N GLN A 573 -17.56 29.07 -4.90
CA GLN A 573 -18.89 29.67 -4.89
C GLN A 573 -19.96 28.76 -4.29
N THR A 574 -19.77 27.44 -4.35
CA THR A 574 -20.80 26.49 -3.95
C THR A 574 -20.23 25.38 -3.08
N ALA A 575 -20.89 25.12 -1.95
CA ALA A 575 -20.67 23.94 -1.12
C ALA A 575 -21.74 22.88 -1.39
N LEU A 576 -21.34 21.62 -1.40
CA LEU A 576 -22.20 20.47 -1.63
C LEU A 576 -22.42 19.73 -0.32
N ILE A 577 -23.67 19.55 0.11
CA ILE A 577 -23.99 18.84 1.35
C ILE A 577 -25.11 17.81 1.14
N GLU A 578 -25.11 16.75 1.95
CA GLU A 578 -26.12 15.68 1.90
C GLU A 578 -27.35 15.98 2.77
N GLU A 579 -27.14 16.77 3.83
CA GLU A 579 -28.19 17.18 4.76
C GLU A 579 -29.20 18.14 4.11
N PRO A 580 -30.44 18.22 4.61
CA PRO A 580 -31.52 19.00 3.98
C PRO A 580 -31.40 20.50 4.26
N LEU A 581 -30.29 21.10 3.84
CA LEU A 581 -30.06 22.54 3.86
C LEU A 581 -29.76 23.00 2.42
N VAL A 582 -30.52 24.01 1.98
CA VAL A 582 -30.27 24.73 0.72
C VAL A 582 -30.14 26.18 1.11
N PHE A 583 -29.04 26.81 0.72
CA PHE A 583 -28.75 28.18 1.10
C PHE A 583 -28.22 28.96 -0.09
N LYS A 584 -28.66 30.21 -0.22
CA LYS A 584 -28.08 31.17 -1.15
C LYS A 584 -28.05 32.51 -0.45
N ALA A 585 -26.87 33.10 -0.38
CA ALA A 585 -26.67 34.41 0.22
C ALA A 585 -27.48 35.47 -0.55
N PRO A 586 -28.10 36.42 0.15
CA PRO A 586 -28.89 37.49 -0.48
C PRO A 586 -28.01 38.40 -1.34
N ASN A 587 -26.77 38.65 -0.91
CA ASN A 587 -25.75 39.37 -1.66
C ASN A 587 -24.44 38.59 -1.56
N VAL A 588 -23.63 38.62 -2.62
CA VAL A 588 -22.27 38.08 -2.59
C VAL A 588 -21.34 39.18 -2.10
N ASP A 589 -20.62 38.91 -1.02
CA ASP A 589 -19.58 39.80 -0.50
C ASP A 589 -18.21 39.40 -1.08
N PRO A 590 -17.65 40.13 -2.06
CA PRO A 590 -16.36 39.81 -2.65
C PRO A 590 -15.18 40.04 -1.69
N ALA A 591 -15.39 40.75 -0.57
CA ALA A 591 -14.39 40.94 0.48
C ALA A 591 -14.50 39.90 1.61
N ALA A 592 -15.42 38.92 1.49
CA ALA A 592 -15.59 37.87 2.47
C ALA A 592 -14.28 37.08 2.65
N SER A 593 -13.93 36.80 3.90
CA SER A 593 -12.66 36.14 4.24
C SER A 593 -12.83 35.13 5.36
N ALA A 594 -12.00 34.08 5.31
CA ALA A 594 -11.81 33.12 6.38
C ALA A 594 -10.30 32.90 6.58
N GLN A 595 -9.81 33.26 7.76
CA GLN A 595 -8.41 33.11 8.14
C GLN A 595 -8.27 32.03 9.20
N VAL A 596 -7.44 31.03 8.93
CA VAL A 596 -7.06 30.05 9.95
C VAL A 596 -6.03 30.70 10.87
N VAL A 597 -6.36 30.79 12.15
CA VAL A 597 -5.50 31.45 13.16
C VAL A 597 -4.72 30.42 13.97
N ARG A 598 -5.32 29.26 14.22
CA ARG A 598 -4.71 28.21 15.03
C ARG A 598 -5.13 26.84 14.52
N VAL A 599 -4.15 25.93 14.41
CA VAL A 599 -4.37 24.51 14.11
C VAL A 599 -3.55 23.69 15.10
N GLU A 600 -4.24 22.98 15.97
CA GLU A 600 -3.68 22.01 16.91
C GLU A 600 -4.29 20.63 16.65
N GLY A 601 -3.69 19.57 17.21
CA GLY A 601 -4.08 18.19 16.87
C GLY A 601 -5.56 17.86 17.11
N SER A 602 -6.21 18.55 18.06
CA SER A 602 -7.63 18.38 18.41
C SER A 602 -8.45 19.67 18.32
N GLU A 603 -7.87 20.79 17.87
CA GLU A 603 -8.55 22.08 17.85
C GLU A 603 -8.18 22.87 16.58
N MET A 604 -9.14 23.60 16.02
CA MET A 604 -8.92 24.55 14.93
C MET A 604 -9.72 25.82 15.18
N GLU A 605 -9.09 26.97 15.00
CA GLU A 605 -9.73 28.29 15.12
C GLU A 605 -9.65 29.04 13.80
N VAL A 606 -10.81 29.50 13.33
CA VAL A 606 -10.96 30.26 12.08
C VAL A 606 -11.68 31.56 12.37
N HIS A 607 -11.07 32.67 11.97
CA HIS A 607 -11.69 33.98 12.02
C HIS A 607 -12.33 34.27 10.68
N THR A 608 -13.59 34.67 10.69
CA THR A 608 -14.38 34.93 9.48
C THR A 608 -14.87 36.37 9.49
N SER A 609 -14.99 36.96 8.31
CA SER A 609 -15.59 38.29 8.13
C SER A 609 -16.38 38.31 6.83
N SER A 610 -17.68 38.64 6.89
CA SER A 610 -18.50 38.85 5.70
C SER A 610 -19.67 39.80 5.99
N LEU A 611 -20.05 40.62 5.00
CA LEU A 611 -21.24 41.47 5.02
C LEU A 611 -22.54 40.71 4.81
N SER A 612 -22.48 39.43 4.40
CA SER A 612 -23.66 38.58 4.19
C SER A 612 -23.48 37.23 4.88
N PRO A 613 -24.57 36.57 5.31
CA PRO A 613 -24.48 35.20 5.80
C PRO A 613 -23.81 34.33 4.74
N SER A 614 -22.91 33.45 5.18
CA SER A 614 -22.07 32.66 4.29
C SER A 614 -21.88 31.26 4.86
N PHE A 615 -21.49 30.32 4.02
CA PHE A 615 -21.13 28.98 4.47
C PHE A 615 -19.61 28.83 4.51
N LEU A 616 -19.06 28.55 5.69
CA LEU A 616 -17.66 28.25 5.87
C LEU A 616 -17.39 26.81 5.46
N VAL A 617 -16.49 26.61 4.50
CA VAL A 617 -15.95 25.31 4.12
C VAL A 617 -14.54 25.18 4.68
N LEU A 618 -14.24 24.02 5.23
CA LEU A 618 -12.93 23.68 5.79
C LEU A 618 -12.39 22.48 5.03
N SER A 619 -11.16 22.58 4.52
CA SER A 619 -10.45 21.44 3.90
C SER A 619 -9.96 20.43 4.94
N ASP A 620 -10.82 20.08 5.89
CA ASP A 620 -10.60 19.14 6.97
C ASP A 620 -11.60 18.00 6.85
N VAL A 621 -11.15 16.77 7.03
CA VAL A 621 -12.00 15.59 6.87
C VAL A 621 -13.05 15.54 7.97
N TYR A 622 -14.32 15.46 7.61
CA TYR A 622 -15.42 15.24 8.55
C TYR A 622 -15.31 13.86 9.19
N TYR A 623 -15.42 13.82 10.53
CA TYR A 623 -15.39 12.58 11.29
C TYR A 623 -16.23 12.72 12.56
N PRO A 624 -16.97 11.68 12.99
CA PRO A 624 -17.75 11.72 14.22
C PRO A 624 -16.86 12.03 15.45
N GLY A 625 -17.25 13.05 16.22
CA GLY A 625 -16.51 13.53 17.39
C GLY A 625 -16.06 14.99 17.28
N TRP A 626 -15.99 15.54 16.07
CA TRP A 626 -15.80 16.98 15.89
C TRP A 626 -17.05 17.76 16.29
N ARG A 627 -16.85 18.88 16.98
CA ARG A 627 -17.88 19.86 17.35
C ARG A 627 -17.46 21.23 16.84
N ALA A 628 -18.43 22.09 16.54
CA ALA A 628 -18.18 23.47 16.14
C ALA A 628 -18.92 24.45 17.05
N THR A 629 -18.32 25.62 17.25
CA THR A 629 -18.94 26.76 17.92
C THR A 629 -18.70 28.04 17.12
N ILE A 630 -19.62 28.98 17.18
CA ILE A 630 -19.48 30.36 16.67
C ILE A 630 -19.56 31.27 17.89
N ASP A 631 -18.50 32.02 18.15
CA ASP A 631 -18.39 32.93 19.30
C ASP A 631 -18.75 32.23 20.64
N GLY A 632 -18.32 30.98 20.78
CA GLY A 632 -18.58 30.14 21.96
C GLY A 632 -19.95 29.44 21.99
N THR A 633 -20.84 29.75 21.06
CA THR A 633 -22.17 29.11 20.98
C THR A 633 -22.11 27.88 20.07
N PRO A 634 -22.60 26.69 20.51
CA PRO A 634 -22.63 25.49 19.67
C PRO A 634 -23.37 25.71 18.34
N THR A 635 -22.79 25.21 17.25
CA THR A 635 -23.39 25.24 15.92
C THR A 635 -23.33 23.86 15.26
N HIS A 636 -24.16 23.65 14.25
CA HIS A 636 -24.18 22.41 13.50
C HIS A 636 -23.00 22.33 12.53
N LEU A 637 -22.35 21.16 12.51
CA LEU A 637 -21.22 20.86 11.63
C LEU A 637 -21.71 19.93 10.51
N PHE A 638 -21.66 20.42 9.28
CA PHE A 638 -22.13 19.70 8.10
C PHE A 638 -21.01 18.91 7.43
N GLN A 639 -21.33 17.71 6.95
CA GLN A 639 -20.48 17.01 6.00
C GLN A 639 -20.62 17.65 4.61
N THR A 640 -19.50 18.14 4.09
CA THR A 640 -19.43 19.04 2.93
C THR A 640 -18.50 18.48 1.86
N ASN A 641 -18.78 18.70 0.58
CA ASN A 641 -17.90 18.37 -0.54
C ASN A 641 -17.31 16.95 -0.43
N VAL A 642 -18.20 15.96 -0.32
CA VAL A 642 -17.93 14.52 -0.15
C VAL A 642 -17.37 14.13 1.22
N ALA A 643 -16.29 14.75 1.68
CA ALA A 643 -15.52 14.31 2.85
C ALA A 643 -15.12 15.43 3.82
N LEU A 644 -15.39 16.68 3.49
CA LEU A 644 -14.96 17.87 4.22
C LEU A 644 -15.97 18.32 5.28
N ARG A 645 -15.62 19.35 6.04
CA ARG A 645 -16.49 19.98 7.05
C ARG A 645 -17.01 21.32 6.55
N GLY A 646 -18.19 21.71 7.03
CA GLY A 646 -18.71 23.06 6.81
C GLY A 646 -19.65 23.54 7.91
N VAL A 647 -19.78 24.86 8.03
CA VAL A 647 -20.55 25.55 9.08
C VAL A 647 -21.27 26.75 8.47
N MET A 648 -22.56 26.91 8.76
CA MET A 648 -23.29 28.16 8.42
C MET A 648 -22.83 29.28 9.36
N VAL A 649 -22.34 30.39 8.80
CA VAL A 649 -21.84 31.55 9.54
C VAL A 649 -22.73 32.77 9.25
N PRO A 650 -23.22 33.49 10.28
CA PRO A 650 -23.97 34.73 10.09
C PRO A 650 -23.14 35.84 9.44
N ALA A 651 -23.80 36.94 9.04
CA ALA A 651 -23.10 38.15 8.60
C ALA A 651 -22.41 38.81 9.80
N GLY A 652 -21.19 39.29 9.60
CA GLY A 652 -20.35 39.93 10.61
C GLY A 652 -18.96 39.32 10.68
N GLY A 653 -18.23 39.73 11.71
CA GLY A 653 -16.97 39.11 12.11
C GLY A 653 -17.23 38.05 13.18
N HIS A 654 -16.77 36.82 12.96
CA HIS A 654 -17.04 35.70 13.87
C HIS A 654 -15.81 34.80 14.07
N VAL A 655 -15.68 34.25 15.28
CA VAL A 655 -14.68 33.24 15.62
C VAL A 655 -15.34 31.87 15.60
N VAL A 656 -14.97 31.04 14.61
CA VAL A 656 -15.42 29.66 14.51
C VAL A 656 -14.36 28.75 15.12
N ARG A 657 -14.73 27.97 16.15
CA ARG A 657 -13.85 27.00 16.79
C ARG A 657 -14.34 25.58 16.56
N LEU A 658 -13.45 24.70 16.14
CA LEU A 658 -13.69 23.28 16.02
C LEU A 658 -12.86 22.51 17.02
N GLU A 659 -13.48 21.57 17.73
CA GLU A 659 -12.81 20.74 18.73
C GLU A 659 -13.15 19.26 18.51
N PHE A 660 -12.15 18.38 18.62
CA PHE A 660 -12.33 16.94 18.50
C PHE A 660 -12.51 16.27 19.86
N VAL A 661 -13.73 15.84 20.16
CA VAL A 661 -14.12 15.21 21.43
C VAL A 661 -14.69 13.80 21.17
N PRO A 662 -13.84 12.77 20.98
CA PRO A 662 -14.28 11.43 20.61
C PRO A 662 -14.90 10.66 21.80
N THR A 663 -16.23 10.59 21.85
CA THR A 663 -16.96 9.91 22.96
C THR A 663 -16.59 8.43 23.13
N SER A 664 -16.21 7.74 22.06
CA SER A 664 -15.77 6.34 22.09
C SER A 664 -14.47 6.14 22.88
N PHE A 665 -13.52 7.08 22.77
CA PHE A 665 -12.26 7.05 23.52
C PHE A 665 -12.53 7.13 25.02
N TYR A 666 -13.34 8.09 25.46
CA TYR A 666 -13.66 8.26 26.88
C TYR A 666 -14.41 7.05 27.46
N ARG A 667 -15.36 6.47 26.70
CA ARG A 667 -16.02 5.22 27.09
C ARG A 667 -15.03 4.07 27.25
N GLY A 668 -14.10 3.91 26.30
CA GLY A 668 -13.05 2.89 26.36
C GLY A 668 -12.10 3.09 27.54
N ALA A 669 -11.75 4.35 27.84
CA ALA A 669 -10.91 4.69 28.98
C ALA A 669 -11.60 4.32 30.32
N VAL A 670 -12.89 4.65 30.48
CA VAL A 670 -13.67 4.28 31.67
C VAL A 670 -13.71 2.76 31.84
N VAL A 671 -14.02 2.00 30.78
CA VAL A 671 -14.05 0.53 30.83
C VAL A 671 -12.67 -0.04 31.21
N SER A 672 -11.59 0.54 30.67
CA SER A 672 -10.23 0.10 30.99
C SER A 672 -9.87 0.36 32.46
N VAL A 673 -10.20 1.54 32.99
CA VAL A 673 -9.97 1.88 34.40
C VAL A 673 -10.76 0.96 35.32
N VAL A 674 -12.04 0.75 35.05
CA VAL A 674 -12.89 -0.16 35.84
C VAL A 674 -12.34 -1.59 35.80
N SER A 675 -11.94 -2.08 34.62
CA SER A 675 -11.37 -3.44 34.47
C SER A 675 -10.05 -3.58 35.25
N PHE A 676 -9.21 -2.56 35.22
CA PHE A 676 -7.96 -2.52 35.98
C PHE A 676 -8.21 -2.54 37.50
N LEU A 677 -9.15 -1.73 37.99
CA LEU A 677 -9.52 -1.71 39.40
C LEU A 677 -10.05 -3.08 39.85
N VAL A 678 -10.93 -3.71 39.06
CA VAL A 678 -11.43 -5.07 39.31
C VAL A 678 -10.27 -6.07 39.40
N PHE A 679 -9.35 -6.05 38.42
CA PHE A 679 -8.18 -6.92 38.42
C PHE A 679 -7.32 -6.74 39.68
N VAL A 680 -7.03 -5.50 40.06
CA VAL A 680 -6.25 -5.18 41.26
C VAL A 680 -6.96 -5.66 42.54
N THR A 681 -8.27 -5.43 42.67
CA THR A 681 -9.03 -5.96 43.81
C THR A 681 -9.01 -7.49 43.90
N LEU A 682 -9.13 -8.18 42.76
CA LEU A 682 -9.06 -9.65 42.73
C LEU A 682 -7.67 -10.16 43.13
N LEU A 683 -6.60 -9.48 42.72
CA LEU A 683 -5.23 -9.81 43.15
C LEU A 683 -5.05 -9.66 44.66
N PHE A 684 -5.50 -8.54 45.25
CA PHE A 684 -5.42 -8.33 46.69
C PHE A 684 -6.26 -9.35 47.47
N TRP A 685 -7.46 -9.67 46.98
CA TRP A 685 -8.33 -10.66 47.60
C TRP A 685 -7.73 -12.07 47.56
N ALA A 686 -7.12 -12.47 46.44
CA ALA A 686 -6.41 -13.74 46.31
C ALA A 686 -5.14 -13.80 47.19
N GLY A 687 -4.41 -12.69 47.33
CA GLY A 687 -3.26 -12.57 48.23
C GLY A 687 -3.64 -12.65 49.71
N GLY A 688 -4.75 -12.02 50.09
CA GLY A 688 -5.31 -12.07 51.46
C GLY A 688 -5.68 -13.48 51.90
N ARG A 689 -6.31 -14.27 51.01
CA ARG A 689 -6.67 -15.68 51.27
C ARG A 689 -5.46 -16.60 51.44
N ARG A 690 -4.35 -16.35 50.74
CA ARG A 690 -3.12 -17.15 50.90
C ARG A 690 -2.41 -16.89 52.23
N ARG A 691 -2.45 -15.65 52.75
CA ARG A 691 -1.93 -15.31 54.07
C ARG A 691 -2.76 -15.94 55.20
N THR A 692 -4.08 -15.95 55.08
CA THR A 692 -4.94 -16.61 56.08
C THR A 692 -4.80 -18.13 56.07
N SER A 693 -4.56 -18.77 54.92
CA SER A 693 -4.32 -20.22 54.88
C SER A 693 -2.97 -20.67 55.45
N GLN A 694 -1.96 -19.79 55.53
CA GLN A 694 -0.67 -20.08 56.14
C GLN A 694 -0.62 -19.79 57.65
N LEU A 695 -1.60 -19.08 58.20
CA LEU A 695 -1.73 -18.80 59.63
C LEU A 695 -2.61 -19.85 60.36
N VAL A 696 -3.19 -20.81 59.63
CA VAL A 696 -4.09 -21.87 60.14
C VAL A 696 -3.47 -23.27 59.99
N THR A 697 -2.20 -23.36 59.59
CA THR A 697 -1.37 -24.58 59.60
C THR A 697 -0.11 -24.32 60.40
#